data_AF-A0A3Q3EUA7-F1
#
_entry.id   AF-A0A3Q3EUA7-F1
#
_cell.length_a   1.000
_cell.length_b   1.000
_cell.length_c   1.000
_cell.angle_alpha   90.00
_cell.angle_beta   90.00
_cell.angle_gamma   90.00
#
_symmetry.space_group_name_H-M   'P 1'
#
loop_
_entity.id
_entity.type
_entity.pdbx_description
1 polymer ?
#
loop_
_entity_poly.entity_id
_entity_poly.type
_entity_poly.pdbx_seq_one_letter_code
_entity_poly.pdbx_strand_id
1 'polypeptide(L)'
;MGEITLPRRMFLWCMAVIYLAAFVSLYVQIPGLYGNDGLMPARRQLRHSGKPLGEQLLSSPTLLWFGPTLGLDTHTAMELLCILGAALSLAAILFEALRDSVVFFFLWAMYLSMYQVGQVFLYFQWDSLLLETGFLCILVAPLTLIRGSRAVREHDGVTFWLIRWLLFRLMFASGVVKLTSRCPTWWGLTALTYHYETQCIPTPAAWFAHQLPVWWQKLSVSGTFIIEIAVPLLFFSPLRRLRLGAFYLQVLLQVLIVFTGNYNFFNLLTLALCLSLLDDQHVNFWLRKKDKVSNNDSRWWSWLCYLVELAVWSLLIFGSVVSFDLQLDAKKKIITSRTAFTYHQFNQFLKTVTIPCIWIGVLSLTWEMIRAMFRCACRSGFLRRFLGTVQWTLFAAATAAMFTVSLVPFTYIEYDSNARLWPGVRQAYDLVDRYQLVNSYGLFRRMTGVSGRPEVVIEGSNDAVTWTEIEFMYKPGNLSAPPPVVAPHQPRLDWQMWFAALGSHSQAPWFTSLLYRLLQGKRDVIELIQTDVSQYPFHQQPPAYVRAHRYRYWFTEPKVDGSYPQNWWRRVYDEEYYPMVHLGNTYLDTMLIQYGLKDKSPPRMSNNAVAQGVRWIRSQVRGVPAHTLIWSLIACSATLCLLLGLQNGNKSTRKTPLPPEADRTEHVADGSSACCGESEERQRAEDEEEDGEGSEEEVEEEEKEEGGEAKDSAGDEEEEDEKNKICE
;
A
#
# COMPACT_ATOMS: atom_id res chain seq x y z
N MET A 1 21.57 -9.78 -7.86
CA MET A 1 21.41 -9.34 -6.45
C MET A 1 22.32 -10.14 -5.50
N GLY A 2 22.45 -9.77 -4.22
CA GLY A 2 22.81 -10.73 -3.16
C GLY A 2 21.69 -11.75 -2.90
N GLU A 3 21.70 -12.42 -1.74
CA GLU A 3 20.51 -13.12 -1.23
C GLU A 3 19.52 -12.10 -0.63
N ILE A 4 18.24 -12.46 -0.52
CA ILE A 4 17.12 -11.54 -0.20
C ILE A 4 16.13 -12.13 0.82
N THR A 5 16.54 -13.15 1.56
CA THR A 5 15.71 -13.90 2.51
C THR A 5 15.20 -13.01 3.65
N LEU A 6 16.07 -12.15 4.18
CA LEU A 6 15.80 -11.25 5.30
C LEU A 6 15.01 -9.99 4.86
N PRO A 7 15.39 -9.24 3.80
CA PRO A 7 14.55 -8.16 3.27
C PRO A 7 13.13 -8.60 2.93
N ARG A 8 12.95 -9.81 2.37
CA ARG A 8 11.62 -10.37 2.12
C ARG A 8 10.83 -10.66 3.40
N ARG A 9 11.44 -11.29 4.40
CA ARG A 9 10.79 -11.55 5.70
C ARG A 9 10.40 -10.26 6.42
N MET A 10 11.23 -9.22 6.32
CA MET A 10 10.93 -7.88 6.80
C MET A 10 9.77 -7.25 6.03
N PHE A 11 9.79 -7.30 4.68
CA PHE A 11 8.71 -6.79 3.83
C PHE A 11 7.35 -7.40 4.18
N LEU A 12 7.25 -8.73 4.26
CA LEU A 12 6.00 -9.41 4.61
C LEU A 12 5.53 -9.05 6.03
N TRP A 13 6.45 -8.87 6.98
CA TRP A 13 6.10 -8.42 8.34
C TRP A 13 5.60 -6.97 8.34
N CYS A 14 6.28 -6.05 7.64
CA CYS A 14 5.82 -4.66 7.47
C CYS A 14 4.43 -4.59 6.81
N MET A 15 4.17 -5.43 5.81
CA MET A 15 2.86 -5.49 5.15
C MET A 15 1.76 -6.00 6.09
N ALA A 16 2.05 -6.93 7.00
CA ALA A 16 1.09 -7.32 8.04
C ALA A 16 0.80 -6.18 9.04
N VAL A 17 1.79 -5.38 9.42
CA VAL A 17 1.60 -4.16 10.24
C VAL A 17 0.75 -3.11 9.50
N ILE A 18 1.00 -2.93 8.20
CA ILE A 18 0.24 -1.98 7.36
C ILE A 18 -1.22 -2.43 7.19
N TYR A 19 -1.47 -3.72 6.94
CA TYR A 19 -2.83 -4.25 6.90
C TYR A 19 -3.56 -4.08 8.23
N LEU A 20 -2.91 -4.37 9.37
CA LEU A 20 -3.49 -4.13 10.70
C LEU A 20 -3.92 -2.67 10.86
N ALA A 21 -3.03 -1.72 10.53
CA ALA A 21 -3.35 -0.29 10.57
C ALA A 21 -4.51 0.09 9.62
N ALA A 22 -4.51 -0.42 8.38
CA ALA A 22 -5.53 -0.10 7.40
C ALA A 22 -6.92 -0.67 7.75
N PHE A 23 -7.00 -1.92 8.23
CA PHE A 23 -8.24 -2.54 8.68
C PHE A 23 -8.80 -1.87 9.93
N VAL A 24 -7.98 -1.63 10.96
CA VAL A 24 -8.42 -0.97 12.21
C VAL A 24 -8.79 0.49 11.97
N SER A 25 -8.04 1.20 11.11
CA SER A 25 -8.38 2.56 10.70
C SER A 25 -9.72 2.65 9.99
N LEU A 26 -10.07 1.66 9.15
CA LEU A 26 -11.35 1.61 8.46
C LEU A 26 -12.49 1.21 9.41
N TYR A 27 -12.26 0.19 10.25
CA TYR A 27 -13.23 -0.37 11.20
C TYR A 27 -14.00 0.69 11.99
N VAL A 28 -13.26 1.57 12.69
CA VAL A 28 -13.83 2.61 13.56
C VAL A 28 -14.71 3.61 12.79
N GLN A 29 -14.47 3.79 11.48
CA GLN A 29 -15.21 4.73 10.64
C GLN A 29 -16.40 4.09 9.89
N ILE A 30 -16.53 2.75 9.82
CA ILE A 30 -17.61 2.09 9.07
C ILE A 30 -19.02 2.53 9.51
N PRO A 31 -19.36 2.63 10.81
CA PRO A 31 -20.71 3.00 11.23
C PRO A 31 -21.15 4.37 10.68
N GLY A 32 -20.30 5.40 10.79
CA GLY A 32 -20.58 6.74 10.30
C GLY A 32 -20.48 6.91 8.79
N LEU A 33 -19.52 6.25 8.13
CA LEU A 33 -19.36 6.39 6.66
C LEU A 33 -20.38 5.57 5.89
N TYR A 34 -20.62 4.32 6.30
CA TYR A 34 -21.25 3.28 5.49
C TYR A 34 -22.43 2.58 6.16
N GLY A 35 -22.69 2.85 7.45
CA GLY A 35 -23.84 2.32 8.19
C GLY A 35 -25.19 2.73 7.59
N ASN A 36 -26.28 2.10 8.03
CA ASN A 36 -27.64 2.44 7.60
C ASN A 36 -27.97 3.94 7.83
N ASP A 37 -27.46 4.51 8.94
CA ASP A 37 -27.60 5.92 9.29
C ASP A 37 -26.37 6.79 8.95
N GLY A 38 -25.39 6.21 8.25
CA GLY A 38 -24.18 6.91 7.83
C GLY A 38 -24.34 7.84 6.63
N LEU A 39 -23.21 8.42 6.22
CA LEU A 39 -23.09 9.37 5.11
C LEU A 39 -23.46 8.76 3.75
N MET A 40 -22.84 7.63 3.40
CA MET A 40 -22.98 6.95 2.11
C MET A 40 -23.24 5.44 2.31
N PRO A 41 -24.46 5.05 2.75
CA PRO A 41 -24.77 3.67 3.15
C PRO A 41 -24.37 2.61 2.11
N ALA A 42 -23.46 1.71 2.50
CA ALA A 42 -22.83 0.72 1.62
C ALA A 42 -23.83 -0.18 0.86
N ARG A 43 -24.99 -0.44 1.47
CA ARG A 43 -26.11 -1.20 0.89
C ARG A 43 -26.60 -0.67 -0.47
N ARG A 44 -26.29 0.57 -0.83
CA ARG A 44 -26.68 1.18 -2.12
C ARG A 44 -25.90 0.62 -3.31
N GLN A 45 -24.67 0.17 -3.09
CA GLN A 45 -23.85 -0.46 -4.13
C GLN A 45 -24.25 -1.93 -4.31
N LEU A 46 -24.55 -2.64 -3.21
CA LEU A 46 -24.98 -4.04 -3.21
C LEU A 46 -26.49 -4.22 -3.40
N ARG A 47 -27.04 -3.61 -4.46
CA ARG A 47 -28.44 -3.85 -4.85
C ARG A 47 -28.55 -5.21 -5.55
N HIS A 48 -29.28 -6.14 -4.93
CA HIS A 48 -29.61 -7.44 -5.53
C HIS A 48 -30.33 -7.24 -6.88
N SER A 49 -29.67 -7.62 -7.97
CA SER A 49 -30.14 -7.42 -9.35
C SER A 49 -30.85 -8.65 -9.95
N GLY A 50 -31.21 -9.64 -9.13
CA GLY A 50 -31.78 -10.92 -9.56
C GLY A 50 -30.80 -11.90 -10.22
N LYS A 51 -29.64 -11.41 -10.68
CA LYS A 51 -28.56 -12.22 -11.29
C LYS A 51 -28.00 -13.30 -10.34
N PRO A 52 -27.49 -14.43 -10.85
CA PRO A 52 -26.81 -15.45 -10.03
C PRO A 52 -25.54 -14.89 -9.36
N LEU A 53 -25.17 -15.47 -8.21
CA LEU A 53 -24.03 -15.00 -7.40
C LEU A 53 -22.70 -14.96 -8.16
N GLY A 54 -22.48 -15.88 -9.12
CA GLY A 54 -21.29 -15.88 -9.97
C GLY A 54 -21.17 -14.61 -10.83
N GLU A 55 -22.26 -14.18 -11.48
CA GLU A 55 -22.29 -12.92 -12.23
C GLU A 55 -22.13 -11.70 -11.32
N GLN A 56 -22.72 -11.72 -10.11
CA GLN A 56 -22.55 -10.63 -9.14
C GLN A 56 -21.08 -10.49 -8.70
N LEU A 57 -20.38 -11.61 -8.52
CA LEU A 57 -18.96 -11.63 -8.15
C LEU A 57 -18.02 -11.24 -9.33
N LEU A 58 -18.35 -11.65 -10.56
CA LEU A 58 -17.60 -11.29 -11.78
C LEU A 58 -17.79 -9.81 -12.18
N SER A 59 -18.96 -9.24 -11.91
CA SER A 59 -19.23 -7.81 -12.11
C SER A 59 -18.68 -6.95 -10.98
N SER A 60 -18.69 -7.45 -9.73
CA SER A 60 -18.19 -6.76 -8.55
C SER A 60 -17.51 -7.74 -7.57
N PRO A 61 -16.17 -7.85 -7.57
CA PRO A 61 -15.46 -8.86 -6.79
C PRO A 61 -15.41 -8.50 -5.30
N THR A 62 -16.48 -8.84 -4.56
CA THR A 62 -16.60 -8.61 -3.12
C THR A 62 -17.24 -9.78 -2.37
N LEU A 63 -16.62 -10.14 -1.24
CA LEU A 63 -17.14 -11.12 -0.28
C LEU A 63 -18.42 -10.65 0.43
N LEU A 64 -18.79 -9.37 0.32
CA LEU A 64 -19.99 -8.81 0.94
C LEU A 64 -21.29 -9.36 0.34
N TRP A 65 -21.24 -9.98 -0.85
CA TRP A 65 -22.36 -10.75 -1.42
C TRP A 65 -22.76 -11.97 -0.57
N PHE A 66 -21.85 -12.49 0.28
CA PHE A 66 -22.14 -13.54 1.27
C PHE A 66 -22.67 -13.00 2.60
N GLY A 67 -22.73 -11.67 2.79
CA GLY A 67 -23.33 -11.06 3.98
C GLY A 67 -24.79 -11.52 4.22
N PRO A 68 -25.68 -11.43 3.21
CA PRO A 68 -27.06 -11.89 3.32
C PRO A 68 -27.23 -13.38 3.62
N THR A 69 -26.35 -14.28 3.15
CA THR A 69 -26.45 -15.73 3.43
C THR A 69 -26.01 -16.07 4.85
N LEU A 70 -25.12 -15.28 5.45
CA LEU A 70 -24.81 -15.30 6.88
C LEU A 70 -25.88 -14.58 7.75
N GLY A 71 -26.93 -14.04 7.11
CA GLY A 71 -27.96 -13.21 7.74
C GLY A 71 -27.44 -11.88 8.30
N LEU A 72 -26.35 -11.34 7.74
CA LEU A 72 -25.70 -10.10 8.15
C LEU A 72 -26.12 -8.90 7.28
N ASP A 73 -26.24 -7.74 7.90
CA ASP A 73 -26.41 -6.46 7.19
C ASP A 73 -25.07 -6.02 6.59
N THR A 74 -25.10 -5.28 5.46
CA THR A 74 -23.88 -4.88 4.74
C THR A 74 -22.83 -4.20 5.61
N HIS A 75 -23.23 -3.30 6.51
CA HIS A 75 -22.30 -2.61 7.41
C HIS A 75 -21.66 -3.56 8.43
N THR A 76 -22.47 -4.39 9.08
CA THR A 76 -22.03 -5.46 10.01
C THR A 76 -21.08 -6.45 9.32
N ALA A 77 -21.32 -6.75 8.04
CA ALA A 77 -20.45 -7.60 7.23
C ALA A 77 -19.10 -6.91 6.92
N MET A 78 -19.08 -5.62 6.56
CA MET A 78 -17.84 -4.85 6.40
C MET A 78 -17.03 -4.78 7.70
N GLU A 79 -17.70 -4.60 8.85
CA GLU A 79 -17.06 -4.65 10.16
C GLU A 79 -16.48 -6.02 10.48
N LEU A 80 -17.20 -7.10 10.18
CA LEU A 80 -16.70 -8.47 10.34
C LEU A 80 -15.45 -8.72 9.48
N LEU A 81 -15.45 -8.29 8.21
CA LEU A 81 -14.27 -8.37 7.35
C LEU A 81 -13.09 -7.54 7.90
N CYS A 82 -13.36 -6.37 8.50
CA CYS A 82 -12.32 -5.59 9.18
C CYS A 82 -11.74 -6.29 10.43
N ILE A 83 -12.60 -6.88 11.27
CA ILE A 83 -12.17 -7.60 12.48
C ILE A 83 -11.36 -8.84 12.11
N LEU A 84 -11.81 -9.62 11.11
CA LEU A 84 -11.09 -10.78 10.60
C LEU A 84 -9.77 -10.38 9.93
N GLY A 85 -9.75 -9.32 9.12
CA GLY A 85 -8.54 -8.79 8.51
C GLY A 85 -7.52 -8.29 9.53
N ALA A 86 -7.96 -7.58 10.57
CA ALA A 86 -7.12 -7.15 11.68
C ALA A 86 -6.57 -8.34 12.49
N ALA A 87 -7.40 -9.35 12.78
CA ALA A 87 -6.99 -10.55 13.50
C ALA A 87 -5.95 -11.39 12.72
N LEU A 88 -6.18 -11.60 11.42
CA LEU A 88 -5.22 -12.27 10.52
C LEU A 88 -3.92 -11.48 10.41
N SER A 89 -3.99 -10.15 10.33
CA SER A 89 -2.82 -9.27 10.30
C SER A 89 -2.00 -9.39 11.59
N LEU A 90 -2.64 -9.32 12.76
CA LEU A 90 -2.00 -9.49 14.06
C LEU A 90 -1.36 -10.88 14.20
N ALA A 91 -2.04 -11.93 13.73
CA ALA A 91 -1.50 -13.28 13.73
C ALA A 91 -0.25 -13.43 12.83
N ALA A 92 -0.23 -12.77 11.66
CA ALA A 92 0.94 -12.74 10.77
C ALA A 92 2.12 -11.90 11.31
N ILE A 93 1.85 -10.84 12.09
CA ILE A 93 2.88 -10.08 12.81
C ILE A 93 3.57 -11.01 13.83
N LEU A 94 2.78 -11.64 14.70
CA LEU A 94 3.26 -12.44 15.83
C LEU A 94 3.90 -13.78 15.40
N PHE A 95 3.32 -14.47 14.42
CA PHE A 95 3.75 -15.80 14.00
C PHE A 95 4.33 -15.80 12.58
N GLU A 96 5.63 -16.04 12.44
CA GLU A 96 6.29 -16.16 11.12
C GLU A 96 5.68 -17.27 10.24
N ALA A 97 5.07 -18.30 10.86
CA ALA A 97 4.37 -19.38 10.16
C ALA A 97 3.07 -18.93 9.46
N LEU A 98 2.52 -17.75 9.79
CA LEU A 98 1.30 -17.19 9.20
C LEU A 98 1.58 -16.05 8.20
N ARG A 99 2.85 -15.80 7.85
CA ARG A 99 3.24 -14.86 6.78
C ARG A 99 3.30 -15.58 5.43
N ASP A 100 2.20 -16.22 5.09
CA ASP A 100 2.08 -17.13 3.96
C ASP A 100 1.14 -16.59 2.87
N SER A 101 1.25 -17.12 1.65
CA SER A 101 0.50 -16.61 0.50
C SER A 101 -1.02 -16.71 0.66
N VAL A 102 -1.51 -17.66 1.46
CA VAL A 102 -2.94 -17.87 1.70
C VAL A 102 -3.47 -16.80 2.66
N VAL A 103 -2.73 -16.49 3.72
CA VAL A 103 -3.07 -15.38 4.63
C VAL A 103 -3.04 -14.04 3.87
N PHE A 104 -2.03 -13.78 3.04
CA PHE A 104 -2.02 -12.55 2.22
C PHE A 104 -3.12 -12.51 1.16
N PHE A 105 -3.52 -13.64 0.58
CA PHE A 105 -4.70 -13.70 -0.30
C PHE A 105 -5.99 -13.31 0.42
N PHE A 106 -6.22 -13.83 1.63
CA PHE A 106 -7.39 -13.44 2.42
C PHE A 106 -7.36 -11.97 2.86
N LEU A 107 -6.22 -11.45 3.31
CA LEU A 107 -6.06 -10.02 3.63
C LEU A 107 -6.36 -9.12 2.42
N TRP A 108 -5.83 -9.48 1.25
CA TRP A 108 -6.09 -8.77 0.00
C TRP A 108 -7.57 -8.85 -0.42
N ALA A 109 -8.17 -10.04 -0.42
CA ALA A 109 -9.56 -10.24 -0.82
C ALA A 109 -10.55 -9.53 0.13
N MET A 110 -10.30 -9.53 1.44
CA MET A 110 -11.08 -8.77 2.43
C MET A 110 -10.97 -7.26 2.18
N TYR A 111 -9.78 -6.74 1.83
CA TYR A 111 -9.61 -5.32 1.54
C TYR A 111 -10.29 -4.91 0.22
N LEU A 112 -10.11 -5.69 -0.85
CA LEU A 112 -10.76 -5.48 -2.14
C LEU A 112 -12.29 -5.46 -1.98
N SER A 113 -12.82 -6.39 -1.18
CA SER A 113 -14.26 -6.50 -0.92
C SER A 113 -14.88 -5.21 -0.36
N MET A 114 -14.13 -4.48 0.46
CA MET A 114 -14.58 -3.20 1.00
C MET A 114 -14.33 -2.05 0.02
N TYR A 115 -13.22 -2.08 -0.72
CA TYR A 115 -12.90 -1.08 -1.75
C TYR A 115 -14.01 -0.95 -2.80
N GLN A 116 -14.52 -2.07 -3.34
CA GLN A 116 -15.61 -2.08 -4.33
C GLN A 116 -16.89 -1.37 -3.87
N VAL A 117 -17.16 -1.36 -2.56
CA VAL A 117 -18.38 -0.82 -1.95
C VAL A 117 -18.15 0.53 -1.26
N GLY A 118 -16.88 0.89 -1.07
CA GLY A 118 -16.42 2.00 -0.23
C GLY A 118 -16.49 3.39 -0.87
N GLN A 119 -16.79 3.49 -2.16
CA GLN A 119 -17.08 4.75 -2.85
C GLN A 119 -15.97 5.81 -2.64
N VAL A 120 -16.32 7.10 -2.67
CA VAL A 120 -15.37 8.23 -2.50
C VAL A 120 -14.48 8.15 -1.26
N PHE A 121 -14.94 7.51 -0.19
CA PHE A 121 -14.20 7.41 1.07
C PHE A 121 -13.12 6.31 1.05
N LEU A 122 -13.09 5.43 0.04
CA LEU A 122 -12.10 4.35 -0.11
C LEU A 122 -11.33 4.38 -1.44
N TYR A 123 -11.67 5.29 -2.35
CA TYR A 123 -11.02 5.45 -3.66
C TYR A 123 -9.84 6.45 -3.58
N PHE A 124 -8.79 6.09 -2.85
CA PHE A 124 -7.57 6.90 -2.71
C PHE A 124 -6.31 6.13 -3.11
N GLN A 125 -5.25 6.81 -3.58
CA GLN A 125 -4.07 6.17 -4.16
C GLN A 125 -3.28 5.25 -3.18
N TRP A 126 -3.41 5.43 -1.86
CA TRP A 126 -2.84 4.49 -0.88
C TRP A 126 -3.67 3.23 -0.71
N ASP A 127 -5.00 3.30 -0.91
CA ASP A 127 -5.89 2.13 -0.88
C ASP A 127 -5.62 1.28 -2.14
N SER A 128 -5.45 1.92 -3.30
CA SER A 128 -5.00 1.26 -4.55
C SER A 128 -3.58 0.67 -4.41
N LEU A 129 -2.64 1.40 -3.81
CA LEU A 129 -1.27 0.91 -3.56
C LEU A 129 -1.25 -0.29 -2.61
N LEU A 130 -2.13 -0.32 -1.59
CA LEU A 130 -2.28 -1.45 -0.68
C LEU A 130 -2.85 -2.69 -1.39
N LEU A 131 -3.79 -2.50 -2.33
CA LEU A 131 -4.31 -3.61 -3.14
C LEU A 131 -3.26 -4.20 -4.08
N GLU A 132 -2.53 -3.36 -4.81
CA GLU A 132 -1.47 -3.82 -5.72
C GLU A 132 -0.29 -4.43 -4.95
N THR A 133 0.22 -3.77 -3.89
CA THR A 133 1.29 -4.33 -3.05
C THR A 133 0.83 -5.61 -2.35
N GLY A 134 -0.44 -5.65 -1.92
CA GLY A 134 -1.07 -6.79 -1.28
C GLY A 134 -1.17 -8.01 -2.20
N PHE A 135 -1.57 -7.83 -3.46
CA PHE A 135 -1.55 -8.90 -4.45
C PHE A 135 -0.13 -9.42 -4.70
N LEU A 136 0.86 -8.52 -4.78
CA LEU A 136 2.26 -8.93 -4.89
C LEU A 136 2.77 -9.69 -3.66
N CYS A 137 2.23 -9.45 -2.45
CA CYS A 137 2.54 -10.28 -1.27
C CYS A 137 2.12 -11.74 -1.46
N ILE A 138 1.05 -12.03 -2.20
CA ILE A 138 0.61 -13.40 -2.51
C ILE A 138 1.68 -14.15 -3.33
N LEU A 139 2.34 -13.45 -4.26
CA LEU A 139 3.41 -13.99 -5.10
C LEU A 139 4.78 -14.06 -4.39
N VAL A 140 5.01 -13.19 -3.41
CA VAL A 140 6.29 -13.08 -2.67
C VAL A 140 6.33 -14.00 -1.43
N ALA A 141 5.18 -14.25 -0.80
CA ALA A 141 5.08 -15.08 0.39
C ALA A 141 5.23 -16.58 0.07
N PRO A 142 5.80 -17.37 1.01
CA PRO A 142 5.87 -18.82 0.84
C PRO A 142 4.47 -19.44 0.88
N LEU A 143 4.20 -20.40 -0.02
CA LEU A 143 3.08 -21.34 0.11
C LEU A 143 3.45 -22.40 1.16
N THR A 144 3.13 -22.20 2.44
CA THR A 144 3.47 -23.18 3.50
C THR A 144 2.51 -24.36 3.59
N LEU A 145 1.26 -24.20 3.14
CA LEU A 145 0.17 -25.16 3.33
C LEU A 145 0.44 -26.59 2.78
N ILE A 146 1.25 -26.72 1.73
CA ILE A 146 1.38 -27.98 0.95
C ILE A 146 2.62 -28.81 1.33
N ARG A 147 3.64 -28.22 1.99
CA ARG A 147 4.78 -28.93 2.60
C ARG A 147 5.60 -27.96 3.45
N GLY A 148 5.86 -28.32 4.71
CA GLY A 148 6.45 -27.45 5.76
C GLY A 148 7.91 -27.00 5.57
N SER A 149 8.46 -27.06 4.36
CA SER A 149 9.83 -26.60 4.09
C SER A 149 9.88 -25.07 4.00
N ARG A 150 10.32 -24.44 5.10
CA ARG A 150 10.59 -22.99 5.22
C ARG A 150 11.91 -22.55 4.53
N ALA A 151 12.44 -23.38 3.64
CA ALA A 151 13.67 -23.12 2.91
C ALA A 151 13.50 -22.00 1.87
N VAL A 152 14.61 -21.36 1.50
CA VAL A 152 14.67 -20.42 0.35
C VAL A 152 14.20 -21.15 -0.91
N ARG A 153 13.42 -20.45 -1.75
CA ARG A 153 12.94 -20.97 -3.03
C ARG A 153 13.61 -20.19 -4.16
N GLU A 154 14.04 -20.88 -5.20
CA GLU A 154 14.91 -20.25 -6.22
C GLU A 154 14.21 -19.11 -6.99
N HIS A 155 12.87 -19.13 -7.08
CA HIS A 155 12.06 -18.07 -7.69
C HIS A 155 11.81 -16.85 -6.79
N ASP A 156 12.24 -16.85 -5.51
CA ASP A 156 12.04 -15.73 -4.59
C ASP A 156 12.60 -14.41 -5.15
N GLY A 157 13.71 -14.48 -5.91
CA GLY A 157 14.33 -13.32 -6.57
C GLY A 157 13.51 -12.75 -7.73
N VAL A 158 12.69 -13.57 -8.37
CA VAL A 158 11.84 -13.19 -9.51
C VAL A 158 10.57 -12.50 -9.03
N THR A 159 9.91 -13.02 -7.99
CA THR A 159 8.68 -12.40 -7.46
C THR A 159 8.99 -11.14 -6.65
N PHE A 160 10.08 -11.10 -5.89
CA PHE A 160 10.50 -9.90 -5.15
C PHE A 160 10.99 -8.77 -6.08
N TRP A 161 11.32 -9.07 -7.34
CA TRP A 161 11.60 -8.05 -8.35
C TRP A 161 10.35 -7.20 -8.69
N LEU A 162 9.13 -7.75 -8.61
CA LEU A 162 7.90 -6.99 -8.83
C LEU A 162 7.73 -5.86 -7.81
N ILE A 163 8.16 -6.07 -6.56
CA ILE A 163 8.15 -5.05 -5.49
C ILE A 163 9.06 -3.87 -5.88
N ARG A 164 10.21 -4.16 -6.52
CA ARG A 164 11.13 -3.14 -7.03
C ARG A 164 10.58 -2.41 -8.25
N TRP A 165 9.90 -3.13 -9.15
CA TRP A 165 9.24 -2.54 -10.31
C TRP A 165 8.05 -1.64 -9.90
N LEU A 166 7.29 -2.03 -8.87
CA LEU A 166 6.27 -1.18 -8.25
C LEU A 166 6.90 0.06 -7.60
N LEU A 167 7.97 -0.07 -6.81
CA LEU A 167 8.69 1.07 -6.25
C LEU A 167 9.19 2.03 -7.33
N PHE A 168 9.73 1.49 -8.44
CA PHE A 168 10.15 2.28 -9.60
C PHE A 168 8.98 3.07 -10.19
N ARG A 169 7.87 2.41 -10.53
CA ARG A 169 6.67 3.07 -11.08
C ARG A 169 6.12 4.13 -10.13
N LEU A 170 6.00 3.81 -8.85
CA LEU A 170 5.48 4.71 -7.81
C LEU A 170 6.31 6.00 -7.72
N MET A 171 7.64 5.90 -7.57
CA MET A 171 8.50 7.07 -7.46
C MET A 171 8.61 7.85 -8.78
N PHE A 172 8.89 7.15 -9.89
CA PHE A 172 9.08 7.78 -11.21
C PHE A 172 7.81 8.51 -11.67
N ALA A 173 6.63 7.89 -11.55
CA ALA A 173 5.37 8.54 -11.90
C ALA A 173 5.10 9.75 -11.00
N SER A 174 5.29 9.63 -9.67
CA SER A 174 5.09 10.73 -8.72
C SER A 174 5.96 11.96 -9.02
N GLY A 175 7.20 11.77 -9.45
CA GLY A 175 8.07 12.87 -9.86
C GLY A 175 7.69 13.46 -11.22
N VAL A 176 7.47 12.61 -12.22
CA VAL A 176 7.20 13.08 -13.59
C VAL A 176 5.86 13.82 -13.69
N VAL A 177 4.79 13.37 -13.02
CA VAL A 177 3.49 14.04 -13.14
C VAL A 177 3.52 15.49 -12.67
N LYS A 178 4.33 15.81 -11.66
CA LYS A 178 4.50 17.18 -11.12
C LYS A 178 4.98 18.14 -12.21
N LEU A 179 5.89 17.71 -13.09
CA LEU A 179 6.37 18.52 -14.22
C LEU A 179 5.39 18.50 -15.40
N THR A 180 4.81 17.34 -15.78
CA THR A 180 3.83 17.30 -16.89
C THR A 180 2.52 18.05 -16.59
N SER A 181 2.24 18.35 -15.32
CA SER A 181 1.08 19.14 -14.88
C SER A 181 1.02 20.58 -15.41
N ARG A 182 2.17 21.12 -15.85
CA ARG A 182 2.46 22.54 -16.12
C ARG A 182 2.19 23.50 -14.94
N CYS A 183 2.21 23.00 -13.70
CA CYS A 183 1.99 23.82 -12.51
C CYS A 183 3.12 24.85 -12.31
N PRO A 184 2.85 26.16 -12.25
CA PRO A 184 3.89 27.19 -12.15
C PRO A 184 4.78 27.08 -10.90
N THR A 185 4.29 26.54 -9.79
CA THR A 185 5.08 26.39 -8.56
C THR A 185 6.04 25.20 -8.60
N TRP A 186 5.69 24.11 -9.30
CA TRP A 186 6.62 22.99 -9.55
C TRP A 186 7.75 23.43 -10.49
N TRP A 187 7.43 24.15 -11.58
CA TRP A 187 8.43 24.70 -12.51
C TRP A 187 9.23 25.87 -11.92
N GLY A 188 8.63 26.72 -11.08
CA GLY A 188 9.32 27.79 -10.36
C GLY A 188 10.17 27.34 -9.16
N LEU A 189 10.20 26.03 -8.88
CA LEU A 189 10.79 25.40 -7.69
C LEU A 189 10.20 25.89 -6.34
N THR A 190 9.05 26.55 -6.34
CA THR A 190 8.42 27.12 -5.13
C THR A 190 7.35 26.23 -4.48
N ALA A 191 7.04 25.06 -5.03
CA ALA A 191 5.96 24.20 -4.51
C ALA A 191 6.03 23.92 -2.99
N LEU A 192 7.23 23.66 -2.44
CA LEU A 192 7.39 23.42 -0.99
C LEU A 192 7.16 24.65 -0.11
N THR A 193 7.21 25.88 -0.65
CA THR A 193 6.79 27.08 0.12
C THR A 193 5.30 27.06 0.48
N TYR A 194 4.48 26.30 -0.26
CA TYR A 194 3.05 26.13 0.00
C TYR A 194 2.73 24.74 0.59
N HIS A 195 3.46 23.71 0.18
CA HIS A 195 3.12 22.30 0.46
C HIS A 195 2.91 21.99 1.94
N TYR A 196 3.77 22.49 2.82
CA TYR A 196 3.68 22.21 4.26
C TYR A 196 2.41 22.78 4.91
N GLU A 197 1.85 23.87 4.37
CA GLU A 197 0.62 24.50 4.84
C GLU A 197 -0.63 23.87 4.22
N THR A 198 -0.58 23.59 2.90
CA THR A 198 -1.79 23.25 2.13
C THR A 198 -2.04 21.76 1.95
N GLN A 199 -1.09 20.89 2.33
CA GLN A 199 -1.27 19.43 2.44
C GLN A 199 -2.47 19.05 3.35
N CYS A 200 -3.09 17.89 3.14
CA CYS A 200 -4.35 17.58 3.82
C CYS A 200 -4.32 17.65 5.35
N ILE A 201 -3.43 16.90 6.02
CA ILE A 201 -3.33 16.88 7.49
C ILE A 201 -1.85 17.11 7.88
N PRO A 202 -1.41 18.37 8.02
CA PRO A 202 -0.04 18.69 8.43
C PRO A 202 0.26 18.22 9.87
N THR A 203 1.54 18.09 10.21
CA THR A 203 2.02 17.88 11.58
C THR A 203 2.51 19.20 12.19
N PRO A 204 2.90 19.27 13.49
CA PRO A 204 3.53 20.47 14.05
C PRO A 204 4.84 20.83 13.33
N ALA A 205 5.60 19.83 12.89
CA ALA A 205 6.86 20.04 12.16
C ALA A 205 6.65 20.69 10.78
N ALA A 206 5.45 20.61 10.20
CA ALA A 206 5.09 21.32 8.97
C ALA A 206 5.21 22.84 9.13
N TRP A 207 4.80 23.39 10.28
CA TRP A 207 4.93 24.81 10.58
C TRP A 207 6.40 25.23 10.58
N PHE A 208 7.26 24.50 11.32
CA PHE A 208 8.70 24.78 11.36
C PHE A 208 9.37 24.61 9.99
N ALA A 209 8.96 23.61 9.19
CA ALA A 209 9.45 23.40 7.83
C ALA A 209 9.00 24.49 6.86
N HIS A 210 7.80 25.06 7.03
CA HIS A 210 7.30 26.20 6.25
C HIS A 210 8.14 27.47 6.48
N GLN A 211 8.57 27.74 7.72
CA GLN A 211 9.42 28.90 8.05
C GLN A 211 10.86 28.82 7.48
N LEU A 212 11.25 27.73 6.82
CA LEU A 212 12.58 27.62 6.21
C LEU A 212 12.72 28.58 5.00
N PRO A 213 13.85 29.29 4.84
CA PRO A 213 14.04 30.28 3.78
C PRO A 213 13.74 29.75 2.37
N VAL A 214 13.16 30.60 1.51
CA VAL A 214 12.74 30.23 0.14
C VAL A 214 13.83 29.57 -0.69
N TRP A 215 15.11 29.90 -0.47
CA TRP A 215 16.23 29.25 -1.16
C TRP A 215 16.40 27.78 -0.76
N TRP A 216 16.17 27.44 0.51
CA TRP A 216 16.15 26.06 1.00
C TRP A 216 14.96 25.31 0.42
N GLN A 217 13.78 25.93 0.37
CA GLN A 217 12.58 25.34 -0.24
C GLN A 217 12.80 25.00 -1.72
N LYS A 218 13.45 25.90 -2.48
CA LYS A 218 13.83 25.66 -3.89
C LYS A 218 14.81 24.50 -4.05
N LEU A 219 15.85 24.47 -3.23
CA LEU A 219 16.81 23.37 -3.21
C LEU A 219 16.13 22.03 -2.85
N SER A 220 15.19 22.04 -1.91
CA SER A 220 14.40 20.87 -1.53
C SER A 220 13.49 20.38 -2.67
N VAL A 221 12.86 21.28 -3.46
CA VAL A 221 12.10 20.87 -4.66
C VAL A 221 13.00 20.21 -5.70
N SER A 222 14.19 20.78 -5.97
CA SER A 222 15.18 20.14 -6.84
C SER A 222 15.63 18.77 -6.30
N GLY A 223 15.87 18.66 -4.99
CA GLY A 223 16.17 17.40 -4.31
C GLY A 223 15.08 16.35 -4.50
N THR A 224 13.81 16.72 -4.31
CA THR A 224 12.66 15.85 -4.58
C THR A 224 12.64 15.38 -6.02
N PHE A 225 12.82 16.24 -7.03
CA PHE A 225 12.87 15.79 -8.43
C PHE A 225 14.03 14.82 -8.72
N ILE A 226 15.20 14.99 -8.10
CA ILE A 226 16.33 14.07 -8.26
C ILE A 226 15.99 12.69 -7.67
N ILE A 227 15.42 12.67 -6.45
CA ILE A 227 15.05 11.43 -5.74
C ILE A 227 13.85 10.73 -6.40
N GLU A 228 12.90 11.47 -6.98
CA GLU A 228 11.71 10.90 -7.62
C GLU A 228 11.92 10.53 -9.10
N ILE A 229 12.79 11.20 -9.86
CA ILE A 229 12.92 10.97 -11.32
C ILE A 229 14.23 10.28 -11.69
N ALA A 230 15.37 10.73 -11.15
CA ALA A 230 16.69 10.22 -11.56
C ALA A 230 17.14 9.00 -10.73
N VAL A 231 16.98 9.05 -9.41
CA VAL A 231 17.38 7.98 -8.49
C VAL A 231 16.66 6.63 -8.74
N PRO A 232 15.38 6.56 -9.16
CA PRO A 232 14.74 5.27 -9.42
C PRO A 232 15.37 4.43 -10.53
N LEU A 233 16.10 5.05 -11.47
CA LEU A 233 16.89 4.33 -12.48
C LEU A 233 18.00 3.47 -11.82
N LEU A 234 18.53 3.91 -10.67
CA LEU A 234 19.54 3.18 -9.91
C LEU A 234 18.99 1.90 -9.25
N PHE A 235 17.67 1.75 -9.11
CA PHE A 235 17.07 0.56 -8.48
C PHE A 235 17.45 -0.73 -9.22
N PHE A 236 17.53 -0.69 -10.55
CA PHE A 236 17.92 -1.82 -11.40
C PHE A 236 19.44 -1.94 -11.62
N SER A 237 20.24 -1.06 -11.00
CA SER A 237 21.70 -1.12 -11.14
C SER A 237 22.25 -2.45 -10.60
N PRO A 238 23.18 -3.13 -11.32
CA PRO A 238 23.83 -4.32 -10.79
C PRO A 238 24.72 -3.99 -9.58
N LEU A 239 25.28 -2.77 -9.52
CA LEU A 239 26.17 -2.35 -8.44
C LEU A 239 25.41 -2.19 -7.11
N ARG A 240 25.80 -3.02 -6.13
CA ARG A 240 25.19 -3.07 -4.79
C ARG A 240 25.09 -1.70 -4.12
N ARG A 241 26.17 -0.92 -4.14
CA ARG A 241 26.25 0.38 -3.47
C ARG A 241 25.33 1.44 -4.07
N LEU A 242 25.13 1.46 -5.40
CA LEU A 242 24.18 2.37 -6.04
C LEU A 242 22.74 2.08 -5.61
N ARG A 243 22.34 0.81 -5.50
CA ARG A 243 21.02 0.44 -4.93
C ARG A 243 20.88 0.82 -3.47
N LEU A 244 21.93 0.67 -2.65
CA LEU A 244 21.92 1.07 -1.24
C LEU A 244 21.87 2.59 -1.04
N GLY A 245 22.58 3.36 -1.87
CA GLY A 245 22.48 4.83 -1.88
C GLY A 245 21.08 5.28 -2.30
N ALA A 246 20.53 4.67 -3.35
CA ALA A 246 19.14 4.91 -3.77
C ALA A 246 18.13 4.57 -2.65
N PHE A 247 18.31 3.43 -1.96
CA PHE A 247 17.51 3.06 -0.78
C PHE A 247 17.53 4.15 0.30
N TYR A 248 18.71 4.61 0.72
CA TYR A 248 18.80 5.63 1.77
C TYR A 248 18.21 6.98 1.34
N LEU A 249 18.33 7.37 0.06
CA LEU A 249 17.68 8.58 -0.46
C LEU A 249 16.15 8.47 -0.45
N GLN A 250 15.58 7.31 -0.80
CA GLN A 250 14.14 7.09 -0.70
C GLN A 250 13.67 7.09 0.76
N VAL A 251 14.37 6.39 1.66
CA VAL A 251 14.04 6.37 3.09
C VAL A 251 14.10 7.77 3.69
N LEU A 252 15.13 8.57 3.36
CA LEU A 252 15.24 9.96 3.80
C LEU A 252 14.03 10.80 3.33
N LEU A 253 13.66 10.71 2.05
CA LEU A 253 12.50 11.42 1.52
C LEU A 253 11.21 11.01 2.23
N GLN A 254 10.94 9.71 2.38
CA GLN A 254 9.73 9.22 3.05
C GLN A 254 9.69 9.60 4.54
N VAL A 255 10.82 9.59 5.25
CA VAL A 255 10.91 10.01 6.66
C VAL A 255 10.65 11.50 6.82
N LEU A 256 11.21 12.36 5.94
CA LEU A 256 10.92 13.79 5.94
C LEU A 256 9.44 14.09 5.65
N ILE A 257 8.83 13.34 4.72
CA ILE A 257 7.39 13.44 4.45
C ILE A 257 6.57 13.04 5.69
N VAL A 258 6.85 11.89 6.33
CA VAL A 258 6.17 11.47 7.58
C VAL A 258 6.31 12.49 8.71
N PHE A 259 7.51 13.07 8.88
CA PHE A 259 7.70 14.09 9.91
C PHE A 259 6.84 15.33 9.67
N THR A 260 6.65 15.74 8.41
CA THR A 260 5.94 16.99 8.05
C THR A 260 4.46 16.79 7.71
N GLY A 261 3.97 15.58 7.47
CA GLY A 261 2.60 15.34 7.00
C GLY A 261 2.05 13.96 7.29
N ASN A 262 0.76 13.90 7.64
CA ASN A 262 0.06 12.66 7.95
C ASN A 262 -0.52 12.00 6.69
N TYR A 263 0.34 11.35 5.89
CA TYR A 263 -0.09 10.49 4.78
C TYR A 263 -0.35 9.04 5.24
N ASN A 264 -1.02 8.92 6.39
CA ASN A 264 -1.61 7.68 6.90
C ASN A 264 -0.63 6.48 6.79
N PHE A 265 -0.92 5.49 5.94
CA PHE A 265 -0.03 4.33 5.73
C PHE A 265 0.72 4.36 4.38
N PHE A 266 0.62 5.44 3.59
CA PHE A 266 1.26 5.57 2.28
C PHE A 266 2.79 5.59 2.35
N ASN A 267 3.36 6.35 3.29
CA ASN A 267 4.82 6.37 3.46
C ASN A 267 5.33 5.03 4.02
N LEU A 268 4.55 4.36 4.87
CA LEU A 268 4.89 3.03 5.40
C LEU A 268 4.91 1.97 4.29
N LEU A 269 3.93 1.99 3.38
CA LEU A 269 3.96 1.19 2.15
C LEU A 269 5.24 1.48 1.35
N THR A 270 5.54 2.76 1.09
CA THR A 270 6.71 3.13 0.29
C THR A 270 8.04 2.71 0.95
N LEU A 271 8.14 2.82 2.29
CA LEU A 271 9.28 2.32 3.07
C LEU A 271 9.39 0.78 3.03
N ALA A 272 8.26 0.05 3.07
CA ALA A 272 8.26 -1.40 2.91
C ALA A 272 8.71 -1.81 1.48
N LEU A 273 8.22 -1.12 0.45
CA LEU A 273 8.65 -1.32 -0.95
C LEU A 273 10.16 -1.08 -1.13
N CYS A 274 10.75 -0.12 -0.41
CA CYS A 274 12.20 0.16 -0.43
C CYS A 274 13.05 -1.05 -0.01
N LEU A 275 12.53 -1.97 0.81
CA LEU A 275 13.25 -3.20 1.20
C LEU A 275 13.63 -4.08 -0.01
N SER A 276 12.96 -3.93 -1.16
CA SER A 276 13.30 -4.59 -2.43
C SER A 276 14.66 -4.21 -3.03
N LEU A 277 15.32 -3.19 -2.49
CA LEU A 277 16.66 -2.73 -2.89
C LEU A 277 17.80 -3.36 -2.07
N LEU A 278 17.47 -3.94 -0.90
CA LEU A 278 18.41 -4.49 0.06
C LEU A 278 18.82 -5.94 -0.27
N ASP A 279 19.85 -6.43 0.43
CA ASP A 279 20.28 -7.82 0.44
C ASP A 279 20.61 -8.31 1.86
N ASP A 280 20.71 -9.63 2.03
CA ASP A 280 20.88 -10.30 3.34
C ASP A 280 22.17 -9.87 4.06
N GLN A 281 23.23 -9.54 3.32
CA GLN A 281 24.46 -8.94 3.85
C GLN A 281 24.17 -7.59 4.53
N HIS A 282 23.32 -6.74 3.94
CA HIS A 282 23.01 -5.43 4.51
C HIS A 282 22.17 -5.55 5.79
N VAL A 283 21.26 -6.51 5.82
CA VAL A 283 20.45 -6.79 7.02
C VAL A 283 21.29 -7.46 8.11
N ASN A 284 22.22 -8.35 7.77
CA ASN A 284 23.19 -8.91 8.72
C ASN A 284 24.07 -7.83 9.35
N PHE A 285 24.56 -6.87 8.54
CA PHE A 285 25.31 -5.71 9.00
C PHE A 285 24.53 -4.87 10.01
N TRP A 286 23.25 -4.54 9.73
CA TRP A 286 22.38 -3.85 10.69
C TRP A 286 22.16 -4.68 11.98
N LEU A 287 22.01 -5.99 11.86
CA LEU A 287 21.89 -6.92 12.99
C LEU A 287 23.23 -7.23 13.69
N ARG A 288 24.34 -6.58 13.28
CA ARG A 288 25.70 -6.78 13.79
C ARG A 288 26.17 -8.25 13.78
N LYS A 289 25.66 -9.07 12.85
CA LYS A 289 26.06 -10.47 12.68
C LYS A 289 27.34 -10.56 11.85
N LYS A 290 28.22 -11.50 12.17
CA LYS A 290 29.41 -11.80 11.35
C LYS A 290 28.95 -12.40 10.01
N ASP A 291 29.16 -11.68 8.92
CA ASP A 291 28.96 -12.21 7.57
C ASP A 291 29.98 -13.31 7.24
N LYS A 292 29.50 -14.41 6.65
CA LYS A 292 30.35 -15.47 6.09
C LYS A 292 30.73 -15.13 4.65
N VAL A 293 31.73 -14.27 4.46
CA VAL A 293 32.26 -13.91 3.13
C VAL A 293 33.74 -14.25 3.04
N SER A 294 34.08 -15.24 2.22
CA SER A 294 35.44 -15.44 1.72
C SER A 294 35.73 -14.38 0.65
N ASN A 295 36.44 -13.31 1.03
CA ASN A 295 36.67 -12.15 0.17
C ASN A 295 37.74 -12.45 -0.89
N ASN A 296 37.36 -13.15 -1.96
CA ASN A 296 38.23 -13.55 -3.08
C ASN A 296 37.93 -12.77 -4.38
N ASP A 297 37.28 -11.60 -4.27
CA ASP A 297 37.09 -10.69 -5.41
C ASP A 297 38.44 -10.08 -5.83
N SER A 298 38.69 -10.04 -7.15
CA SER A 298 39.88 -9.38 -7.69
C SER A 298 39.88 -7.89 -7.33
N ARG A 299 40.96 -7.42 -6.69
CA ARG A 299 41.13 -6.03 -6.24
C ARG A 299 40.91 -5.00 -7.36
N TRP A 300 41.21 -5.38 -8.61
CA TRP A 300 40.97 -4.56 -9.80
C TRP A 300 39.47 -4.40 -10.12
N TRP A 301 38.68 -5.47 -9.99
CA TRP A 301 37.23 -5.43 -10.21
C TRP A 301 36.53 -4.56 -9.17
N SER A 302 36.94 -4.66 -7.90
CA SER A 302 36.44 -3.79 -6.83
C SER A 302 36.75 -2.30 -7.10
N TRP A 303 37.94 -2.00 -7.63
CA TRP A 303 38.33 -0.64 -8.06
C TRP A 303 37.50 -0.14 -9.24
N LEU A 304 37.28 -0.98 -10.26
CA LEU A 304 36.45 -0.64 -11.41
C LEU A 304 35.01 -0.33 -10.99
N CYS A 305 34.41 -1.16 -10.12
CA CYS A 305 33.08 -0.89 -9.55
C CYS A 305 33.01 0.43 -8.77
N TYR A 306 34.08 0.80 -8.04
CA TYR A 306 34.14 2.07 -7.32
C TYR A 306 34.28 3.29 -8.24
N LEU A 307 35.06 3.18 -9.33
CA LEU A 307 35.17 4.24 -10.34
C LEU A 307 33.84 4.45 -11.07
N VAL A 308 33.10 3.39 -11.40
CA VAL A 308 31.75 3.50 -12.00
C VAL A 308 30.75 4.08 -11.00
N GLU A 309 30.81 3.69 -9.73
CA GLU A 309 30.00 4.31 -8.66
C GLU A 309 30.24 5.81 -8.56
N LEU A 310 31.51 6.24 -8.49
CA LEU A 310 31.89 7.65 -8.41
C LEU A 310 31.47 8.43 -9.68
N ALA A 311 31.63 7.84 -10.86
CA ALA A 311 31.18 8.44 -12.11
C ALA A 311 29.66 8.64 -12.17
N VAL A 312 28.87 7.66 -11.71
CA VAL A 312 27.39 7.77 -11.66
C VAL A 312 26.94 8.86 -10.68
N TRP A 313 27.52 8.94 -9.48
CA TRP A 313 27.19 10.02 -8.55
C TRP A 313 27.64 11.39 -9.06
N SER A 314 28.82 11.49 -9.68
CA SER A 314 29.30 12.74 -10.29
C SER A 314 28.40 13.19 -11.44
N LEU A 315 27.93 12.27 -12.28
CA LEU A 315 27.00 12.56 -13.37
C LEU A 315 25.63 13.02 -12.85
N LEU A 316 25.12 12.40 -11.77
CA LEU A 316 23.87 12.84 -11.14
C LEU A 316 24.00 14.24 -10.51
N ILE A 317 25.12 14.53 -9.83
CA ILE A 317 25.39 15.84 -9.23
C ILE A 317 25.54 16.90 -10.34
N PHE A 318 26.36 16.64 -11.35
CA PHE A 318 26.56 17.53 -12.50
C PHE A 318 25.24 17.78 -13.25
N GLY A 319 24.49 16.72 -13.58
CA GLY A 319 23.19 16.81 -14.21
C GLY A 319 22.17 17.59 -13.38
N SER A 320 22.25 17.52 -12.05
CA SER A 320 21.42 18.32 -11.13
C SER A 320 21.79 19.81 -11.17
N VAL A 321 23.10 20.12 -11.13
CA VAL A 321 23.61 21.50 -11.23
C VAL A 321 23.21 22.14 -12.56
N VAL A 322 23.34 21.41 -13.67
CA VAL A 322 22.94 21.87 -15.02
C VAL A 322 21.43 22.00 -15.16
N SER A 323 20.64 21.03 -14.67
CA SER A 323 19.17 21.04 -14.84
C SER A 323 18.46 22.11 -13.99
N PHE A 324 19.04 22.48 -12.84
CA PHE A 324 18.45 23.40 -11.87
C PHE A 324 19.27 24.68 -11.63
N ASP A 325 20.23 24.99 -12.50
CA ASP A 325 21.05 26.22 -12.48
C ASP A 325 21.56 26.55 -11.07
N LEU A 326 22.22 25.57 -10.44
CA LEU A 326 22.59 25.63 -9.01
C LEU A 326 23.84 26.49 -8.81
N GLN A 327 23.64 27.79 -8.55
CA GLN A 327 24.70 28.75 -8.32
C GLN A 327 24.85 29.06 -6.80
N LEU A 328 26.09 29.16 -6.34
CA LEU A 328 26.46 29.41 -4.94
C LEU A 328 26.88 30.87 -4.74
N ASP A 329 26.02 31.70 -4.13
CA ASP A 329 26.42 33.04 -3.67
C ASP A 329 27.21 32.90 -2.36
N ALA A 330 28.53 32.75 -2.50
CA ALA A 330 29.47 32.60 -1.39
C ALA A 330 29.47 33.81 -0.43
N LYS A 331 29.03 35.00 -0.86
CA LYS A 331 28.95 36.19 0.00
C LYS A 331 27.72 36.14 0.90
N LYS A 332 26.59 35.64 0.38
CA LYS A 332 25.33 35.52 1.14
C LYS A 332 25.10 34.15 1.80
N LYS A 333 25.90 33.14 1.44
CA LYS A 333 25.68 31.71 1.77
C LYS A 333 24.32 31.20 1.28
N ILE A 334 23.86 31.68 0.13
CA ILE A 334 22.58 31.31 -0.50
C ILE A 334 22.86 30.48 -1.75
N ILE A 335 22.09 29.40 -1.93
CA ILE A 335 22.02 28.66 -3.19
C ILE A 335 20.84 29.22 -3.99
N THR A 336 21.10 29.74 -5.20
CA THR A 336 20.04 30.06 -6.15
C THR A 336 19.78 28.85 -7.05
N SER A 337 18.50 28.63 -7.38
CA SER A 337 18.06 27.47 -8.18
C SER A 337 16.92 27.88 -9.11
N ARG A 338 16.94 27.38 -10.34
CA ARG A 338 15.97 27.66 -11.42
C ARG A 338 15.97 26.50 -12.42
N THR A 339 14.82 26.04 -12.88
CA THR A 339 14.76 25.07 -14.00
C THR A 339 15.42 25.64 -15.26
N ALA A 340 16.52 25.03 -15.70
CA ALA A 340 17.27 25.45 -16.90
C ALA A 340 16.70 24.87 -18.20
N PHE A 341 15.83 23.86 -18.11
CA PHE A 341 15.18 23.18 -19.22
C PHE A 341 13.73 23.67 -19.42
N THR A 342 13.22 23.51 -20.64
CA THR A 342 11.84 23.84 -21.03
C THR A 342 10.90 22.63 -20.94
N TYR A 343 9.60 22.88 -20.91
CA TYR A 343 8.57 21.83 -21.02
C TYR A 343 8.73 20.96 -22.29
N HIS A 344 9.13 21.55 -23.42
CA HIS A 344 9.37 20.78 -24.65
C HIS A 344 10.56 19.82 -24.50
N GLN A 345 11.69 20.31 -23.98
CA GLN A 345 12.86 19.47 -23.71
C GLN A 345 12.55 18.37 -22.68
N PHE A 346 11.75 18.66 -21.65
CA PHE A 346 11.31 17.64 -20.69
C PHE A 346 10.41 16.58 -21.34
N ASN A 347 9.43 16.96 -22.15
CA ASN A 347 8.61 15.99 -22.88
C ASN A 347 9.42 15.17 -23.90
N GLN A 348 10.42 15.76 -24.55
CA GLN A 348 11.36 15.05 -25.41
C GLN A 348 12.21 14.05 -24.61
N PHE A 349 12.70 14.45 -23.42
CA PHE A 349 13.37 13.56 -22.47
C PHE A 349 12.49 12.38 -22.07
N LEU A 350 11.20 12.62 -21.72
CA LEU A 350 10.25 11.54 -21.43
C LEU A 350 10.08 10.58 -22.61
N LYS A 351 9.90 11.08 -23.83
CA LYS A 351 9.84 10.24 -25.05
C LYS A 351 11.12 9.42 -25.27
N THR A 352 12.30 9.97 -24.98
CA THR A 352 13.56 9.22 -25.09
C THR A 352 13.82 8.22 -23.96
N VAL A 353 13.27 8.44 -22.75
CA VAL A 353 13.57 7.63 -21.56
C VAL A 353 12.52 6.58 -21.26
N THR A 354 11.24 6.78 -21.62
CA THR A 354 10.14 5.88 -21.24
C THR A 354 10.33 4.48 -21.82
N ILE A 355 10.69 4.36 -23.11
CA ILE A 355 10.93 3.07 -23.77
C ILE A 355 12.20 2.37 -23.22
N PRO A 356 13.36 3.04 -23.06
CA PRO A 356 14.50 2.48 -22.33
C PRO A 356 14.20 2.04 -20.89
N CYS A 357 13.35 2.73 -20.13
CA CYS A 357 12.93 2.27 -18.81
C CYS A 357 12.20 0.92 -18.85
N ILE A 358 11.34 0.70 -19.86
CA ILE A 358 10.69 -0.61 -20.09
C ILE A 358 11.76 -1.67 -20.42
N TRP A 359 12.72 -1.36 -21.29
CA TRP A 359 13.80 -2.31 -21.64
C TRP A 359 14.76 -2.60 -20.48
N ILE A 360 15.08 -1.63 -19.62
CA ILE A 360 15.82 -1.86 -18.37
C ILE A 360 15.01 -2.78 -17.45
N GLY A 361 13.69 -2.60 -17.39
CA GLY A 361 12.76 -3.51 -16.72
C GLY A 361 12.87 -4.95 -17.26
N VAL A 362 12.65 -5.12 -18.58
CA VAL A 362 12.75 -6.42 -19.27
C VAL A 362 14.11 -7.08 -19.01
N LEU A 363 15.22 -6.40 -19.29
CA LEU A 363 16.57 -6.96 -19.13
C LEU A 363 16.86 -7.33 -17.66
N SER A 364 16.43 -6.52 -16.69
CA SER A 364 16.60 -6.83 -15.27
C SER A 364 15.74 -8.01 -14.81
N LEU A 365 14.53 -8.16 -15.35
CA LEU A 365 13.64 -9.28 -15.04
C LEU A 365 14.15 -10.58 -15.68
N THR A 366 14.49 -10.56 -16.98
CA THR A 366 15.08 -11.69 -17.70
C THR A 366 16.36 -12.17 -17.02
N TRP A 367 17.21 -11.26 -16.50
CA TRP A 367 18.41 -11.64 -15.77
C TRP A 367 18.13 -12.42 -14.47
N GLU A 368 17.24 -11.94 -13.60
CA GLU A 368 16.93 -12.68 -12.36
C GLU A 368 16.08 -13.95 -12.68
N MET A 369 15.29 -13.99 -13.76
CA MET A 369 14.64 -15.22 -14.27
C MET A 369 15.65 -16.30 -14.68
N ILE A 370 16.64 -15.96 -15.52
CA ILE A 370 17.71 -16.87 -15.95
C ILE A 370 18.53 -17.33 -14.75
N ARG A 371 18.83 -16.42 -13.82
CA ARG A 371 19.59 -16.73 -12.60
C ARG A 371 18.84 -17.68 -11.65
N ALA A 372 17.52 -17.54 -11.54
CA ALA A 372 16.67 -18.48 -10.81
C ALA A 372 16.58 -19.85 -11.53
N MET A 373 16.45 -19.84 -12.87
CA MET A 373 16.44 -21.06 -13.69
C MET A 373 17.72 -21.88 -13.51
N PHE A 374 18.88 -21.22 -13.53
CA PHE A 374 20.18 -21.86 -13.31
C PHE A 374 20.28 -22.52 -11.93
N ARG A 375 19.82 -21.83 -10.87
CA ARG A 375 19.74 -22.39 -9.52
C ARG A 375 18.83 -23.62 -9.42
N CYS A 376 17.67 -23.61 -10.08
CA CYS A 376 16.81 -24.79 -10.19
C CYS A 376 17.52 -25.96 -10.90
N ALA A 377 18.25 -25.68 -11.99
CA ALA A 377 18.94 -26.70 -12.79
C ALA A 377 20.11 -27.36 -12.04
N CYS A 378 20.83 -26.63 -11.19
CA CYS A 378 21.95 -27.12 -10.38
C CYS A 378 21.53 -27.95 -9.14
N ARG A 379 20.23 -28.18 -8.91
CA ARG A 379 19.73 -28.91 -7.73
C ARG A 379 19.89 -30.43 -7.88
N SER A 380 20.40 -31.10 -6.84
CA SER A 380 20.54 -32.55 -6.81
C SER A 380 19.20 -33.29 -6.66
N GLY A 381 19.06 -34.40 -7.39
CA GLY A 381 17.88 -35.27 -7.42
C GLY A 381 16.81 -34.85 -8.44
N PHE A 382 16.49 -35.74 -9.38
CA PHE A 382 15.58 -35.51 -10.51
C PHE A 382 14.23 -34.90 -10.09
N LEU A 383 13.51 -35.53 -9.15
CA LEU A 383 12.20 -35.06 -8.69
C LEU A 383 12.26 -33.66 -8.06
N ARG A 384 13.34 -33.33 -7.34
CA ARG A 384 13.54 -31.99 -6.73
C ARG A 384 13.84 -30.93 -7.78
N ARG A 385 14.59 -31.28 -8.84
CA ARG A 385 14.83 -30.42 -10.00
C ARG A 385 13.55 -30.20 -10.80
N PHE A 386 12.79 -31.25 -11.11
CA PHE A 386 11.53 -31.16 -11.85
C PHE A 386 10.50 -30.26 -11.14
N LEU A 387 10.20 -30.54 -9.87
CA LEU A 387 9.26 -29.72 -9.09
C LEU A 387 9.76 -28.26 -8.91
N GLY A 388 11.07 -28.07 -8.75
CA GLY A 388 11.69 -26.74 -8.69
C GLY A 388 11.53 -25.95 -10.01
N THR A 389 11.72 -26.62 -11.15
CA THR A 389 11.51 -26.02 -12.48
C THR A 389 10.04 -25.70 -12.72
N VAL A 390 9.11 -26.63 -12.47
CA VAL A 390 7.65 -26.38 -12.62
C VAL A 390 7.20 -25.18 -11.77
N GLN A 391 7.65 -25.11 -10.52
CA GLN A 391 7.35 -23.99 -9.64
C GLN A 391 7.98 -22.68 -10.11
N TRP A 392 9.23 -22.71 -10.59
CA TRP A 392 9.88 -21.55 -11.22
C TRP A 392 9.11 -21.06 -12.45
N THR A 393 8.69 -21.96 -13.36
CA THR A 393 7.94 -21.61 -14.56
C THR A 393 6.63 -20.90 -14.21
N LEU A 394 5.87 -21.43 -13.24
CA LEU A 394 4.62 -20.83 -12.78
C LEU A 394 4.82 -19.40 -12.25
N PHE A 395 5.77 -19.20 -11.32
CA PHE A 395 6.03 -17.87 -10.74
C PHE A 395 6.68 -16.92 -11.73
N ALA A 396 7.51 -17.40 -12.66
CA ALA A 396 8.11 -16.60 -13.72
C ALA A 396 7.05 -16.13 -14.75
N ALA A 397 6.11 -17.00 -15.13
CA ALA A 397 4.98 -16.64 -16.00
C ALA A 397 4.05 -15.62 -15.33
N ALA A 398 3.67 -15.84 -14.07
CA ALA A 398 2.88 -14.88 -13.29
C ALA A 398 3.60 -13.52 -13.14
N THR A 399 4.92 -13.54 -12.94
CA THR A 399 5.74 -12.32 -12.88
C THR A 399 5.79 -11.59 -14.23
N ALA A 400 5.97 -12.31 -15.33
CA ALA A 400 5.97 -11.73 -16.68
C ALA A 400 4.59 -11.14 -17.03
N ALA A 401 3.50 -11.81 -16.67
CA ALA A 401 2.14 -11.30 -16.84
C ALA A 401 1.90 -10.00 -16.04
N MET A 402 2.22 -10.00 -14.74
CA MET A 402 2.09 -8.80 -13.89
C MET A 402 2.95 -7.63 -14.39
N PHE A 403 4.19 -7.89 -14.81
CA PHE A 403 5.03 -6.87 -15.44
C PHE A 403 4.39 -6.33 -16.73
N THR A 404 3.92 -7.20 -17.62
CA THR A 404 3.33 -6.84 -18.93
C THR A 404 2.07 -6.00 -18.77
N VAL A 405 1.11 -6.42 -17.94
CA VAL A 405 -0.09 -5.63 -17.62
C VAL A 405 0.29 -4.28 -17.03
N SER A 406 1.32 -4.22 -16.19
CA SER A 406 1.73 -2.97 -15.54
C SER A 406 2.38 -1.92 -16.47
N LEU A 407 2.67 -2.28 -17.72
CA LEU A 407 3.11 -1.31 -18.72
C LEU A 407 2.00 -0.34 -19.13
N VAL A 408 0.73 -0.72 -19.02
CA VAL A 408 -0.41 0.14 -19.37
C VAL A 408 -0.47 1.40 -18.48
N PRO A 409 -0.61 1.30 -17.14
CA PRO A 409 -0.64 2.49 -16.29
C PRO A 409 0.71 3.19 -16.15
N PHE A 410 1.83 2.50 -16.41
CA PHE A 410 3.15 3.15 -16.49
C PHE A 410 3.26 4.07 -17.71
N THR A 411 2.77 3.63 -18.88
CA THR A 411 2.86 4.42 -20.12
C THR A 411 1.86 5.56 -20.19
N TYR A 412 0.84 5.66 -19.32
CA TYR A 412 -0.01 6.86 -19.22
C TYR A 412 0.77 8.16 -18.94
N ILE A 413 2.05 8.06 -18.51
CA ILE A 413 2.98 9.18 -18.39
C ILE A 413 3.31 9.83 -19.76
N GLU A 414 3.30 9.06 -20.85
CA GLU A 414 3.73 9.49 -22.19
C GLU A 414 2.83 8.85 -23.27
N TYR A 415 2.03 9.68 -23.94
CA TYR A 415 0.95 9.24 -24.84
C TYR A 415 1.42 8.39 -26.03
N ASP A 416 2.52 8.74 -26.70
CA ASP A 416 2.98 7.99 -27.87
C ASP A 416 3.37 6.55 -27.45
N SER A 417 4.02 6.41 -26.30
CA SER A 417 4.41 5.13 -25.72
C SER A 417 3.20 4.26 -25.33
N ASN A 418 2.14 4.86 -24.79
CA ASN A 418 0.90 4.14 -24.47
C ASN A 418 0.13 3.69 -25.73
N ALA A 419 0.05 4.57 -26.74
CA ALA A 419 -0.56 4.25 -28.03
C ALA A 419 0.15 3.07 -28.72
N ARG A 420 1.49 3.05 -28.67
CA ARG A 420 2.35 1.98 -29.22
C ARG A 420 2.29 0.64 -28.48
N LEU A 421 1.65 0.53 -27.31
CA LEU A 421 1.47 -0.77 -26.66
C LEU A 421 0.62 -1.72 -27.53
N TRP A 422 1.01 -2.98 -27.55
CA TRP A 422 0.29 -4.05 -28.26
C TRP A 422 -1.14 -4.17 -27.71
N PRO A 423 -2.21 -4.17 -28.54
CA PRO A 423 -3.59 -4.15 -28.05
C PRO A 423 -3.97 -5.26 -27.06
N GLY A 424 -3.39 -6.46 -27.21
CA GLY A 424 -3.60 -7.56 -26.26
C GLY A 424 -3.15 -7.25 -24.83
N VAL A 425 -2.17 -6.36 -24.65
CA VAL A 425 -1.72 -5.90 -23.33
C VAL A 425 -2.73 -4.94 -22.69
N ARG A 426 -3.41 -4.12 -23.51
CA ARG A 426 -4.51 -3.26 -23.04
C ARG A 426 -5.73 -4.10 -22.67
N GLN A 427 -6.15 -5.03 -23.54
CA GLN A 427 -7.22 -5.99 -23.23
C GLN A 427 -6.94 -6.81 -21.95
N ALA A 428 -5.70 -7.26 -21.75
CA ALA A 428 -5.30 -7.97 -20.53
C ALA A 428 -5.33 -7.08 -19.28
N TYR A 429 -5.09 -5.76 -19.41
CA TYR A 429 -5.28 -4.79 -18.34
C TYR A 429 -6.77 -4.57 -18.03
N ASP A 430 -7.60 -4.35 -19.07
CA ASP A 430 -9.03 -4.07 -18.93
C ASP A 430 -9.79 -5.24 -18.24
N LEU A 431 -9.32 -6.47 -18.44
CA LEU A 431 -9.83 -7.67 -17.76
C LEU A 431 -9.49 -7.74 -16.26
N VAL A 432 -8.42 -7.07 -15.79
CA VAL A 432 -7.94 -7.16 -14.40
C VAL A 432 -7.99 -5.86 -13.60
N ASP A 433 -8.24 -4.71 -14.24
CA ASP A 433 -8.37 -3.39 -13.62
C ASP A 433 -9.35 -3.40 -12.44
N ARG A 434 -10.49 -4.11 -12.56
CA ARG A 434 -11.49 -4.27 -11.50
C ARG A 434 -10.93 -4.86 -10.20
N TYR A 435 -9.87 -5.66 -10.25
CA TYR A 435 -9.20 -6.24 -9.08
C TYR A 435 -8.07 -5.35 -8.53
N GLN A 436 -7.79 -4.21 -9.18
CA GLN A 436 -6.76 -3.23 -8.81
C GLN A 436 -5.35 -3.85 -8.73
N LEU A 437 -5.08 -4.86 -9.57
CA LEU A 437 -3.79 -5.58 -9.58
C LEU A 437 -2.62 -4.66 -9.96
N VAL A 438 -2.87 -3.69 -10.83
CA VAL A 438 -1.92 -2.63 -11.18
C VAL A 438 -2.65 -1.30 -11.32
N ASN A 439 -2.11 -0.23 -10.75
CA ASN A 439 -2.69 1.09 -10.74
C ASN A 439 -1.72 2.17 -11.27
N SER A 440 -2.23 3.39 -11.46
CA SER A 440 -1.43 4.58 -11.82
C SER A 440 -1.21 5.50 -10.61
N TYR A 441 -0.06 6.17 -10.56
CA TYR A 441 0.41 6.93 -9.39
C TYR A 441 0.75 8.38 -9.75
N GLY A 442 0.40 9.34 -8.88
CA GLY A 442 0.58 10.75 -9.22
C GLY A 442 0.13 11.78 -8.18
N LEU A 443 0.43 11.55 -6.91
CA LEU A 443 0.08 12.48 -5.83
C LEU A 443 0.66 13.89 -6.05
N PHE A 444 -0.12 14.91 -5.67
CA PHE A 444 0.24 16.34 -5.71
C PHE A 444 0.70 16.84 -7.09
N ARG A 445 0.15 16.27 -8.17
CA ARG A 445 0.39 16.67 -9.57
C ARG A 445 0.33 18.18 -9.77
N ARG A 446 -0.64 18.88 -9.19
CA ARG A 446 -0.71 20.35 -9.10
C ARG A 446 -0.71 20.77 -7.64
N MET A 447 -0.05 21.89 -7.35
CA MET A 447 -0.04 22.49 -6.01
C MET A 447 -1.36 23.21 -5.74
N THR A 448 -2.04 22.86 -4.65
CA THR A 448 -3.29 23.47 -4.19
C THR A 448 -3.04 24.52 -3.10
N GLY A 449 -4.00 25.42 -2.88
CA GLY A 449 -3.93 26.43 -1.80
C GLY A 449 -2.87 27.53 -1.98
N VAL A 450 -2.37 27.76 -3.20
CA VAL A 450 -1.30 28.76 -3.47
C VAL A 450 -1.71 30.19 -3.05
N SER A 451 -3.01 30.50 -3.04
CA SER A 451 -3.58 31.77 -2.56
C SER A 451 -4.16 31.67 -1.13
N GLY A 452 -3.55 30.83 -0.29
CA GLY A 452 -4.07 30.37 1.01
C GLY A 452 -4.80 29.04 0.90
N ARG A 453 -4.67 28.21 1.94
CA ARG A 453 -5.31 26.89 2.08
C ARG A 453 -6.83 27.07 2.21
N PRO A 454 -7.68 26.61 1.27
CA PRO A 454 -9.11 26.63 1.48
C PRO A 454 -9.51 25.57 2.52
N GLU A 455 -10.40 25.92 3.43
CA GLU A 455 -11.01 25.03 4.42
C GLU A 455 -12.50 25.33 4.52
N VAL A 456 -13.32 24.27 4.59
CA VAL A 456 -14.75 24.38 4.90
C VAL A 456 -14.94 24.25 6.41
N VAL A 457 -15.65 25.22 6.98
CA VAL A 457 -16.08 25.26 8.37
C VAL A 457 -17.59 25.06 8.39
N ILE A 458 -18.06 24.15 9.23
CA ILE A 458 -19.49 23.88 9.43
C ILE A 458 -19.92 24.58 10.72
N GLU A 459 -21.03 25.29 10.68
CA GLU A 459 -21.60 25.99 11.84
C GLU A 459 -23.01 25.47 12.10
N GLY A 460 -23.32 25.17 13.36
CA GLY A 460 -24.67 24.84 13.83
C GLY A 460 -25.30 25.99 14.61
N SER A 461 -26.63 25.99 14.69
CA SER A 461 -27.41 26.96 15.47
C SER A 461 -28.73 26.36 15.94
N ASN A 462 -29.25 26.87 17.08
CA ASN A 462 -30.55 26.51 17.63
C ASN A 462 -31.63 27.59 17.37
N ASP A 463 -31.22 28.81 17.01
CA ASP A 463 -32.07 30.00 16.89
C ASP A 463 -31.90 30.74 15.53
N ALA A 464 -31.00 30.25 14.66
CA ALA A 464 -30.51 30.87 13.43
C ALA A 464 -29.75 32.22 13.59
N VAL A 465 -29.52 32.67 14.83
CA VAL A 465 -28.87 33.95 15.17
C VAL A 465 -27.50 33.73 15.80
N THR A 466 -27.40 32.84 16.79
CA THR A 466 -26.15 32.41 17.42
C THR A 466 -25.61 31.18 16.72
N TRP A 467 -24.36 31.24 16.25
CA TRP A 467 -23.73 30.22 15.41
C TRP A 467 -22.46 29.71 16.08
N THR A 468 -22.35 28.37 16.19
CA THR A 468 -21.22 27.70 16.83
C THR A 468 -20.53 26.79 15.83
N GLU A 469 -19.22 26.94 15.66
CA GLU A 469 -18.41 26.10 14.79
C GLU A 469 -18.35 24.66 15.31
N ILE A 470 -18.47 23.70 14.38
CA ILE A 470 -18.30 22.28 14.65
C ILE A 470 -16.83 21.92 14.38
N GLU A 471 -16.03 21.86 15.43
CA GLU A 471 -14.61 21.49 15.33
C GLU A 471 -14.43 19.99 15.03
N PHE A 472 -13.51 19.68 14.11
CA PHE A 472 -13.13 18.33 13.71
C PHE A 472 -11.86 17.88 14.46
N MET A 473 -11.72 16.58 14.73
CA MET A 473 -10.54 16.01 15.40
C MET A 473 -9.21 16.25 14.66
N TYR A 474 -9.18 16.27 13.32
CA TYR A 474 -7.93 16.10 12.57
C TYR A 474 -7.61 17.15 11.51
N LYS A 475 -8.58 17.60 10.70
CA LYS A 475 -8.35 18.75 9.80
C LYS A 475 -8.14 20.06 10.57
N PRO A 476 -7.41 21.05 10.02
CA PRO A 476 -7.36 22.39 10.58
C PRO A 476 -8.76 23.02 10.75
N GLY A 477 -8.90 23.80 11.82
CA GLY A 477 -10.17 24.43 12.21
C GLY A 477 -9.91 25.48 13.29
N ASN A 478 -9.74 25.03 14.53
CA ASN A 478 -9.33 25.88 15.65
C ASN A 478 -7.99 26.59 15.35
N LEU A 479 -7.90 27.89 15.63
CA LEU A 479 -6.72 28.70 15.29
C LEU A 479 -5.54 28.52 16.27
N SER A 480 -5.84 28.16 17.52
CA SER A 480 -4.85 27.98 18.59
C SER A 480 -4.37 26.53 18.73
N ALA A 481 -5.08 25.56 18.13
CA ALA A 481 -4.69 24.16 18.14
C ALA A 481 -3.47 23.87 17.23
N PRO A 482 -2.46 23.09 17.71
CA PRO A 482 -1.40 22.58 16.86
C PRO A 482 -1.95 21.53 15.87
N PRO A 483 -1.39 21.40 14.66
CA PRO A 483 -1.73 20.30 13.77
C PRO A 483 -1.39 18.94 14.41
N PRO A 484 -2.22 17.90 14.27
CA PRO A 484 -2.03 16.64 15.00
C PRO A 484 -1.02 15.69 14.34
N VAL A 485 -0.65 14.63 15.07
CA VAL A 485 0.08 13.48 14.54
C VAL A 485 -0.82 12.25 14.67
N VAL A 486 -1.31 11.74 13.53
CA VAL A 486 -2.36 10.70 13.46
C VAL A 486 -1.91 9.45 12.70
N ALA A 487 -0.86 9.54 11.88
CA ALA A 487 -0.35 8.39 11.13
C ALA A 487 -0.03 7.22 12.09
N PRO A 488 -0.39 5.96 11.75
CA PRO A 488 -0.85 5.50 10.44
C PRO A 488 -2.37 5.50 10.22
N HIS A 489 -3.18 6.09 11.10
CA HIS A 489 -4.62 6.25 10.87
C HIS A 489 -4.88 7.09 9.61
N GLN A 490 -5.93 6.74 8.87
CA GLN A 490 -6.48 7.51 7.76
C GLN A 490 -7.86 8.07 8.12
N PRO A 491 -7.97 9.36 8.51
CA PRO A 491 -9.25 10.04 8.68
C PRO A 491 -9.91 10.30 7.32
N ARG A 492 -10.84 9.43 6.91
CA ARG A 492 -11.43 9.45 5.56
C ARG A 492 -12.39 10.62 5.37
N LEU A 493 -13.03 11.09 6.45
CA LEU A 493 -13.89 12.27 6.43
C LEU A 493 -13.09 13.57 6.27
N ASP A 494 -12.07 13.80 7.12
CA ASP A 494 -11.21 14.99 7.07
C ASP A 494 -10.50 15.12 5.71
N TRP A 495 -10.03 14.01 5.14
CA TRP A 495 -9.46 14.02 3.78
C TRP A 495 -10.47 14.38 2.71
N GLN A 496 -11.70 13.89 2.78
CA GLN A 496 -12.76 14.31 1.86
C GLN A 496 -13.18 15.78 2.08
N MET A 497 -13.19 16.28 3.32
CA MET A 497 -13.40 17.72 3.61
C MET A 497 -12.34 18.60 2.94
N TRP A 498 -11.06 18.19 2.94
CA TRP A 498 -10.01 18.90 2.21
C TRP A 498 -10.24 18.91 0.70
N PHE A 499 -10.63 17.77 0.11
CA PHE A 499 -10.99 17.73 -1.32
C PHE A 499 -12.22 18.60 -1.64
N ALA A 500 -13.24 18.60 -0.80
CA ALA A 500 -14.45 19.40 -0.96
C ALA A 500 -14.17 20.92 -0.91
N ALA A 501 -13.21 21.35 -0.08
CA ALA A 501 -12.79 22.74 0.01
C ALA A 501 -12.09 23.28 -1.25
N LEU A 502 -11.60 22.40 -2.14
CA LEU A 502 -10.96 22.79 -3.41
C LEU A 502 -11.96 23.13 -4.53
N GLY A 503 -13.25 22.88 -4.33
CA GLY A 503 -14.30 23.08 -5.34
C GLY A 503 -15.58 23.68 -4.77
N SER A 504 -16.70 23.44 -5.45
CA SER A 504 -18.05 23.79 -5.00
C SER A 504 -18.71 22.62 -4.27
N HIS A 505 -19.69 22.89 -3.39
CA HIS A 505 -20.44 21.84 -2.68
C HIS A 505 -21.09 20.80 -3.63
N SER A 506 -21.44 21.22 -4.86
CA SER A 506 -22.01 20.35 -5.89
C SER A 506 -21.05 19.27 -6.41
N GLN A 507 -19.74 19.43 -6.20
CA GLN A 507 -18.72 18.40 -6.49
C GLN A 507 -18.55 17.40 -5.33
N ALA A 508 -19.15 17.67 -4.16
CA ALA A 508 -19.10 16.81 -2.98
C ALA A 508 -20.52 16.39 -2.51
N PRO A 509 -21.28 15.57 -3.27
CA PRO A 509 -22.63 15.12 -2.90
C PRO A 509 -22.78 14.59 -1.47
N TRP A 510 -21.77 13.85 -0.98
CA TRP A 510 -21.73 13.29 0.38
C TRP A 510 -21.78 14.37 1.48
N PHE A 511 -21.38 15.62 1.18
CA PHE A 511 -21.43 16.75 2.11
C PHE A 511 -22.88 17.17 2.43
N THR A 512 -23.79 17.08 1.45
CA THR A 512 -25.23 17.27 1.71
C THR A 512 -25.75 16.19 2.67
N SER A 513 -25.26 14.95 2.54
CA SER A 513 -25.56 13.88 3.49
C SER A 513 -25.02 14.21 4.89
N LEU A 514 -23.79 14.72 5.01
CA LEU A 514 -23.18 15.12 6.28
C LEU A 514 -24.07 16.13 7.03
N LEU A 515 -24.45 17.24 6.39
CA LEU A 515 -25.28 18.25 7.06
C LEU A 515 -26.65 17.70 7.48
N TYR A 516 -27.27 16.88 6.61
CA TYR A 516 -28.54 16.21 6.94
C TYR A 516 -28.42 15.24 8.13
N ARG A 517 -27.33 14.48 8.23
CA ARG A 517 -27.10 13.56 9.36
C ARG A 517 -26.77 14.29 10.68
N LEU A 518 -26.13 15.46 10.61
CA LEU A 518 -25.88 16.33 11.77
C LEU A 518 -27.17 16.97 12.28
N LEU A 519 -28.02 17.51 11.38
CA LEU A 519 -29.38 17.98 11.71
C LEU A 519 -30.25 16.86 12.31
N GLN A 520 -30.07 15.61 11.88
CA GLN A 520 -30.73 14.42 12.47
C GLN A 520 -30.12 13.95 13.81
N GLY A 521 -29.03 14.55 14.29
CA GLY A 521 -28.34 14.10 15.51
C GLY A 521 -27.77 12.68 15.43
N LYS A 522 -27.40 12.18 14.23
CA LYS A 522 -26.94 10.79 14.08
C LYS A 522 -25.57 10.58 14.70
N ARG A 523 -25.58 10.01 15.92
CA ARG A 523 -24.39 9.75 16.75
C ARG A 523 -23.24 9.09 16.01
N ASP A 524 -23.49 8.05 15.21
CA ASP A 524 -22.44 7.34 14.46
C ASP A 524 -21.72 8.24 13.43
N VAL A 525 -22.35 9.32 12.95
CA VAL A 525 -21.73 10.35 12.10
C VAL A 525 -21.04 11.43 12.93
N ILE A 526 -21.61 11.83 14.08
CA ILE A 526 -20.97 12.76 15.02
C ILE A 526 -19.63 12.18 15.51
N GLU A 527 -19.57 10.87 15.78
CA GLU A 527 -18.35 10.18 16.23
C GLU A 527 -17.22 10.11 15.17
N LEU A 528 -17.50 10.43 13.89
CA LEU A 528 -16.46 10.69 12.87
C LEU A 528 -15.81 12.07 13.04
N ILE A 529 -16.57 13.07 13.50
CA ILE A 529 -16.10 14.46 13.68
C ILE A 529 -15.43 14.60 15.04
N GLN A 530 -16.05 14.06 16.09
CA GLN A 530 -15.55 14.04 17.47
C GLN A 530 -15.85 12.69 18.12
N THR A 531 -14.81 11.87 18.33
CA THR A 531 -14.91 10.59 19.04
C THR A 531 -15.23 10.79 20.53
N ASP A 532 -14.76 11.88 21.14
CA ASP A 532 -15.28 12.36 22.42
C ASP A 532 -16.52 13.25 22.17
N VAL A 533 -17.68 12.64 22.32
CA VAL A 533 -18.98 13.29 22.06
C VAL A 533 -19.23 14.47 23.01
N SER A 534 -18.53 14.59 24.15
CA SER A 534 -18.68 15.76 25.05
C SER A 534 -18.13 17.05 24.46
N GLN A 535 -17.15 16.96 23.54
CA GLN A 535 -16.54 18.09 22.85
C GLN A 535 -17.37 18.58 21.65
N TYR A 536 -18.36 17.80 21.20
CA TYR A 536 -19.28 18.22 20.15
C TYR A 536 -20.31 19.22 20.72
N PRO A 537 -20.43 20.46 20.19
CA PRO A 537 -21.25 21.51 20.82
C PRO A 537 -22.75 21.16 20.93
N PHE A 538 -23.25 20.32 20.02
CA PHE A 538 -24.66 19.94 19.93
C PHE A 538 -24.91 18.50 20.41
N HIS A 539 -24.20 18.08 21.47
CA HIS A 539 -24.31 16.71 22.02
C HIS A 539 -25.57 16.45 22.84
N GLN A 540 -26.16 17.49 23.44
CA GLN A 540 -27.38 17.37 24.25
C GLN A 540 -28.65 17.37 23.41
N GLN A 541 -28.66 18.20 22.36
CA GLN A 541 -29.73 18.33 21.37
C GLN A 541 -29.09 18.66 20.02
N PRO A 542 -29.55 18.08 18.90
CA PRO A 542 -29.03 18.39 17.57
C PRO A 542 -29.31 19.86 17.19
N PRO A 543 -28.48 20.47 16.32
CA PRO A 543 -28.72 21.83 15.85
C PRO A 543 -30.02 21.90 15.04
N ALA A 544 -30.82 22.94 15.24
CA ALA A 544 -32.02 23.19 14.45
C ALA A 544 -31.68 23.66 13.02
N TYR A 545 -30.57 24.41 12.89
CA TYR A 545 -30.07 24.97 11.64
C TYR A 545 -28.58 24.66 11.48
N VAL A 546 -28.14 24.41 10.24
CA VAL A 546 -26.72 24.22 9.89
C VAL A 546 -26.40 25.01 8.61
N ARG A 547 -25.20 25.57 8.54
CA ARG A 547 -24.63 26.22 7.34
C ARG A 547 -23.14 25.86 7.21
N ALA A 548 -22.52 26.19 6.08
CA ALA A 548 -21.07 26.04 5.93
C ALA A 548 -20.43 27.18 5.15
N HIS A 549 -19.26 27.62 5.62
CA HIS A 549 -18.49 28.72 5.03
C HIS A 549 -17.12 28.23 4.59
N ARG A 550 -16.61 28.78 3.48
CA ARG A 550 -15.21 28.58 3.09
C ARG A 550 -14.37 29.72 3.65
N TYR A 551 -13.27 29.35 4.28
CA TYR A 551 -12.23 30.24 4.74
C TYR A 551 -10.93 29.90 4.03
N ARG A 552 -10.02 30.88 3.92
CA ARG A 552 -8.62 30.63 3.58
C ARG A 552 -7.78 30.69 4.85
N TYR A 553 -7.05 29.62 5.11
CA TYR A 553 -6.13 29.46 6.22
C TYR A 553 -4.69 29.66 5.74
N TRP A 554 -3.86 30.17 6.64
CA TRP A 554 -2.40 30.18 6.53
C TRP A 554 -1.79 29.83 7.88
N PHE A 555 -0.55 29.34 7.88
CA PHE A 555 0.24 29.31 9.09
C PHE A 555 0.51 30.74 9.60
N THR A 556 0.66 30.87 10.92
CA THR A 556 1.16 32.10 11.53
C THR A 556 2.65 32.28 11.30
N GLU A 557 3.08 33.52 11.17
CA GLU A 557 4.50 33.88 11.01
C GLU A 557 5.15 34.07 12.40
N PRO A 558 6.47 33.79 12.55
CA PRO A 558 7.21 34.09 13.79
C PRO A 558 7.18 35.59 14.10
N LYS A 559 7.12 35.96 15.38
CA LYS A 559 7.20 37.38 15.77
C LYS A 559 8.62 37.91 15.56
N VAL A 560 8.73 39.21 15.29
CA VAL A 560 10.01 39.92 15.12
C VAL A 560 10.92 39.76 16.34
N ASP A 561 10.33 39.67 17.54
CA ASP A 561 11.04 39.47 18.82
C ASP A 561 11.54 38.03 19.03
N GLY A 562 11.42 37.14 18.02
CA GLY A 562 11.79 35.73 18.10
C GLY A 562 10.85 34.85 18.93
N SER A 563 9.79 35.42 19.52
CA SER A 563 8.80 34.66 20.28
C SER A 563 7.77 33.97 19.38
N TYR A 564 7.29 32.80 19.82
CA TYR A 564 6.28 32.05 19.07
C TYR A 564 4.91 32.76 19.05
N PRO A 565 4.13 32.61 17.97
CA PRO A 565 2.75 33.07 17.92
C PRO A 565 1.87 32.24 18.88
N GLN A 566 0.81 32.86 19.43
CA GLN A 566 -0.16 32.15 20.31
C GLN A 566 -1.10 31.22 19.51
N ASN A 567 -1.30 31.52 18.23
CA ASN A 567 -2.08 30.73 17.30
C ASN A 567 -1.15 30.06 16.29
N TRP A 568 -1.51 28.86 15.84
CA TRP A 568 -0.80 28.16 14.75
C TRP A 568 -1.31 28.59 13.37
N TRP A 569 -2.56 29.06 13.31
CA TRP A 569 -3.24 29.46 12.09
C TRP A 569 -3.75 30.89 12.15
N ARG A 570 -3.78 31.54 10.98
CA ARG A 570 -4.60 32.73 10.70
C ARG A 570 -5.58 32.37 9.59
N ARG A 571 -6.81 32.86 9.64
CA ARG A 571 -7.81 32.65 8.58
C ARG A 571 -8.49 33.94 8.15
N VAL A 572 -8.97 33.97 6.91
CA VAL A 572 -9.81 35.03 6.33
C VAL A 572 -11.02 34.36 5.67
N TYR A 573 -12.21 34.96 5.80
CA TYR A 573 -13.42 34.48 5.14
C TYR A 573 -13.31 34.61 3.61
N ASP A 574 -13.83 33.63 2.88
CA ASP A 574 -13.76 33.56 1.42
C ASP A 574 -15.15 33.72 0.80
N GLU A 575 -16.05 32.76 1.04
CA GLU A 575 -17.44 32.75 0.55
C GLU A 575 -18.34 31.83 1.40
N GLU A 576 -19.66 31.94 1.24
CA GLU A 576 -20.59 30.92 1.75
C GLU A 576 -20.43 29.66 0.90
N TYR A 577 -20.16 28.52 1.54
CA TYR A 577 -19.93 27.26 0.85
C TYR A 577 -21.22 26.45 0.68
N TYR A 578 -22.10 26.50 1.69
CA TYR A 578 -23.40 25.84 1.69
C TYR A 578 -24.40 26.67 2.51
N PRO A 579 -25.60 26.98 1.96
CA PRO A 579 -26.55 27.89 2.58
C PRO A 579 -27.15 27.33 3.87
N MET A 580 -27.78 28.21 4.64
CA MET A 580 -28.54 27.84 5.84
C MET A 580 -29.66 26.83 5.52
N VAL A 581 -29.62 25.68 6.18
CA VAL A 581 -30.63 24.61 6.04
C VAL A 581 -31.08 24.06 7.40
N HIS A 582 -32.29 23.52 7.43
CA HIS A 582 -32.92 22.85 8.57
C HIS A 582 -33.65 21.58 8.07
N LEU A 583 -34.14 20.73 8.98
CA LEU A 583 -34.98 19.60 8.60
C LEU A 583 -36.29 20.09 7.95
N GLY A 584 -36.68 19.48 6.82
CA GLY A 584 -37.84 19.91 6.03
C GLY A 584 -37.60 21.12 5.11
N ASN A 585 -36.38 21.65 5.03
CA ASN A 585 -36.00 22.69 4.07
C ASN A 585 -36.06 22.15 2.63
N THR A 586 -36.70 22.90 1.72
CA THR A 586 -36.94 22.46 0.33
C THR A 586 -35.66 22.30 -0.47
N TYR A 587 -34.68 23.20 -0.34
CA TYR A 587 -33.40 23.10 -1.03
C TYR A 587 -32.61 21.87 -0.56
N LEU A 588 -32.56 21.61 0.76
CA LEU A 588 -31.91 20.42 1.31
C LEU A 588 -32.55 19.13 0.77
N ASP A 589 -33.89 19.06 0.75
CA ASP A 589 -34.61 17.90 0.22
C ASP A 589 -34.43 17.72 -1.30
N THR A 590 -34.38 18.81 -2.07
CA THR A 590 -34.05 18.76 -3.51
C THR A 590 -32.64 18.21 -3.74
N MET A 591 -31.63 18.69 -3.01
CA MET A 591 -30.25 18.17 -3.10
C MET A 591 -30.18 16.68 -2.69
N LEU A 592 -30.87 16.29 -1.62
CA LEU A 592 -30.93 14.88 -1.18
C LEU A 592 -31.62 13.96 -2.20
N ILE A 593 -32.56 14.47 -2.99
CA ILE A 593 -33.18 13.72 -4.09
C ILE A 593 -32.25 13.66 -5.32
N GLN A 594 -31.69 14.80 -5.72
CA GLN A 594 -30.79 14.92 -6.89
C GLN A 594 -29.56 14.01 -6.77
N TYR A 595 -28.97 13.90 -5.58
CA TYR A 595 -27.82 13.03 -5.32
C TYR A 595 -28.20 11.58 -4.93
N GLY A 596 -29.48 11.19 -5.03
CA GLY A 596 -29.93 9.84 -4.68
C GLY A 596 -29.75 9.47 -3.19
N LEU A 597 -29.65 10.47 -2.31
CA LEU A 597 -29.37 10.29 -0.89
C LEU A 597 -30.61 9.95 -0.06
N LYS A 598 -31.81 10.26 -0.56
CA LYS A 598 -33.10 9.95 0.08
C LYS A 598 -33.57 8.52 -0.23
N ASP A 599 -32.89 7.55 0.37
CA ASP A 599 -33.11 6.10 0.18
C ASP A 599 -34.41 5.62 0.87
N LYS A 600 -35.28 4.94 0.12
CA LYS A 600 -36.58 4.42 0.58
C LYS A 600 -36.54 2.96 1.04
N SER A 601 -35.45 2.23 0.82
CA SER A 601 -35.36 0.82 1.23
C SER A 601 -35.31 0.70 2.77
N PRO A 602 -36.12 -0.17 3.40
CA PRO A 602 -35.99 -0.42 4.83
C PRO A 602 -34.61 -1.02 5.13
N PRO A 603 -33.97 -0.68 6.26
CA PRO A 603 -32.79 -1.40 6.71
C PRO A 603 -33.16 -2.87 6.98
N ARG A 604 -32.39 -3.79 6.42
CA ARG A 604 -32.29 -5.12 7.04
C ARG A 604 -31.69 -4.95 8.44
N MET A 605 -32.14 -5.80 9.36
CA MET A 605 -31.65 -5.89 10.72
C MET A 605 -31.28 -7.34 11.02
N SER A 606 -29.99 -7.63 11.03
CA SER A 606 -29.46 -8.89 11.55
C SER A 606 -29.65 -8.96 13.05
N ASN A 607 -30.01 -10.12 13.60
CA ASN A 607 -29.96 -10.39 15.05
C ASN A 607 -29.19 -11.68 15.40
N ASN A 608 -28.47 -12.24 14.43
CA ASN A 608 -27.69 -13.47 14.59
C ASN A 608 -26.53 -13.27 15.58
N ALA A 609 -26.08 -14.33 16.25
CA ALA A 609 -25.01 -14.27 17.26
C ALA A 609 -23.73 -13.60 16.75
N VAL A 610 -23.37 -13.80 15.47
CA VAL A 610 -22.23 -13.12 14.82
C VAL A 610 -22.40 -11.59 14.80
N ALA A 611 -23.60 -11.09 14.47
CA ALA A 611 -23.89 -9.65 14.49
C ALA A 611 -23.89 -9.08 15.91
N GLN A 612 -24.34 -9.85 16.91
CA GLN A 612 -24.24 -9.48 18.32
C GLN A 612 -22.77 -9.37 18.77
N GLY A 613 -21.93 -10.34 18.39
CA GLY A 613 -20.49 -10.33 18.65
C GLY A 613 -19.76 -9.12 18.03
N VAL A 614 -20.05 -8.81 16.76
CA VAL A 614 -19.49 -7.62 16.08
C VAL A 614 -19.88 -6.32 16.79
N ARG A 615 -21.13 -6.19 17.24
CA ARG A 615 -21.60 -5.03 18.03
C ARG A 615 -20.95 -4.96 19.42
N TRP A 616 -20.71 -6.10 20.06
CA TRP A 616 -20.01 -6.15 21.34
C TRP A 616 -18.55 -5.72 21.20
N ILE A 617 -17.84 -6.16 20.16
CA ILE A 617 -16.49 -5.65 19.85
C ILE A 617 -16.54 -4.14 19.59
N ARG A 618 -17.55 -3.65 18.84
CA ARG A 618 -17.75 -2.22 18.61
C ARG A 618 -17.95 -1.44 19.91
N SER A 619 -18.68 -1.99 20.89
CA SER A 619 -18.92 -1.31 22.17
C SER A 619 -17.67 -1.24 23.07
N GLN A 620 -16.72 -2.18 22.94
CA GLN A 620 -15.44 -2.10 23.66
C GLN A 620 -14.49 -1.03 23.08
N VAL A 621 -14.66 -0.69 21.80
CA VAL A 621 -13.79 0.25 21.06
C VAL A 621 -14.38 1.67 20.99
N ARG A 622 -15.69 1.83 21.22
CA ARG A 622 -16.39 3.12 21.12
C ARG A 622 -15.79 4.16 22.08
N GLY A 623 -15.51 5.35 21.57
CA GLY A 623 -14.89 6.45 22.33
C GLY A 623 -13.35 6.43 22.37
N VAL A 624 -12.69 5.41 21.79
CA VAL A 624 -11.22 5.39 21.65
C VAL A 624 -10.82 5.97 20.28
N PRO A 625 -9.99 7.04 20.22
CA PRO A 625 -9.49 7.57 18.95
C PRO A 625 -8.72 6.51 18.15
N ALA A 626 -9.04 6.38 16.87
CA ALA A 626 -8.54 5.29 16.02
C ALA A 626 -7.01 5.26 15.89
N HIS A 627 -6.33 6.41 15.93
CA HIS A 627 -4.86 6.47 15.91
C HIS A 627 -4.26 5.86 17.19
N THR A 628 -4.81 6.18 18.37
CA THR A 628 -4.43 5.59 19.67
C THR A 628 -4.65 4.09 19.70
N LEU A 629 -5.77 3.61 19.14
CA LEU A 629 -6.07 2.18 19.02
C LEU A 629 -5.06 1.44 18.13
N ILE A 630 -4.67 2.02 16.99
CA ILE A 630 -3.67 1.39 16.11
C ILE A 630 -2.30 1.36 16.79
N TRP A 631 -1.88 2.46 17.42
CA TRP A 631 -0.60 2.52 18.13
C TRP A 631 -0.55 1.59 19.36
N SER A 632 -1.65 1.40 20.10
CA SER A 632 -1.69 0.44 21.21
C SER A 632 -1.61 -1.01 20.72
N LEU A 633 -2.30 -1.37 19.64
CA LEU A 633 -2.19 -2.69 19.00
C LEU A 633 -0.78 -2.97 18.48
N ILE A 634 -0.15 -1.98 17.81
CA ILE A 634 1.24 -2.09 17.33
C ILE A 634 2.19 -2.25 18.53
N ALA A 635 2.06 -1.42 19.58
CA ALA A 635 2.91 -1.49 20.77
C ALA A 635 2.78 -2.84 21.50
N CYS A 636 1.56 -3.33 21.71
CA CYS A 636 1.30 -4.66 22.29
C CYS A 636 1.85 -5.80 21.43
N SER A 637 1.78 -5.68 20.09
CA SER A 637 2.40 -6.67 19.20
C SER A 637 3.93 -6.66 19.32
N ALA A 638 4.55 -5.48 19.44
CA ALA A 638 5.99 -5.32 19.56
C ALA A 638 6.53 -5.82 20.92
N THR A 639 5.84 -5.53 22.03
CA THR A 639 6.23 -6.05 23.36
C THR A 639 6.07 -7.57 23.43
N LEU A 640 5.01 -8.14 22.84
CA LEU A 640 4.83 -9.60 22.77
C LEU A 640 5.92 -10.26 21.89
N CYS A 641 6.25 -9.69 20.73
CA CYS A 641 7.38 -10.15 19.92
C CYS A 641 8.71 -10.10 20.68
N LEU A 642 8.97 -9.06 21.47
CA LEU A 642 10.18 -8.91 22.27
C LEU A 642 10.24 -9.95 23.41
N LEU A 643 9.13 -10.18 24.12
CA LEU A 643 9.03 -11.21 25.16
C LEU A 643 9.26 -12.62 24.60
N LEU A 644 8.64 -12.95 23.46
CA LEU A 644 8.87 -14.22 22.76
C LEU A 644 10.32 -14.36 22.28
N GLY A 645 10.96 -13.26 21.87
CA GLY A 645 12.39 -13.21 21.55
C GLY A 645 13.27 -13.55 22.75
N LEU A 646 13.05 -12.90 23.89
CA LEU A 646 13.81 -13.14 25.13
C LEU A 646 13.63 -14.58 25.66
N GLN A 647 12.39 -15.11 25.65
CA GLN A 647 12.13 -16.48 26.08
C GLN A 647 12.84 -17.52 25.21
N ASN A 648 12.90 -17.31 23.90
CA ASN A 648 13.63 -18.21 22.99
C ASN A 648 15.16 -18.03 23.09
N GLY A 649 15.64 -16.81 23.37
CA GLY A 649 17.04 -16.56 23.71
C GLY A 649 17.50 -17.40 24.92
N ASN A 650 16.78 -17.33 26.03
CA ASN A 650 17.08 -18.11 27.25
C ASN A 650 17.00 -19.62 27.06
N LYS A 651 16.18 -20.12 26.12
CA LYS A 651 16.17 -21.54 25.73
C LYS A 651 17.43 -21.95 24.96
N SER A 652 18.02 -21.03 24.18
CA SER A 652 19.27 -21.29 23.46
C SER A 652 20.50 -21.32 24.37
N THR A 653 20.50 -20.61 25.50
CA THR A 653 21.61 -20.61 26.47
C THR A 653 21.62 -21.82 27.41
N ARG A 654 20.55 -22.65 27.42
CA ARG A 654 20.40 -23.79 28.35
C ARG A 654 20.80 -25.15 27.76
N LYS A 655 21.51 -25.14 26.64
CA LYS A 655 22.34 -26.22 26.08
C LYS A 655 23.73 -25.61 25.84
N THR A 656 24.86 -26.11 26.33
CA THR A 656 25.19 -27.46 26.84
C THR A 656 26.38 -27.35 27.82
N PRO A 657 26.47 -28.16 28.89
CA PRO A 657 27.74 -28.47 29.54
C PRO A 657 28.41 -29.65 28.81
N LEU A 658 29.60 -29.43 28.23
CA LEU A 658 30.42 -30.53 27.70
C LEU A 658 31.01 -31.35 28.86
N PRO A 659 31.18 -32.68 28.72
CA PRO A 659 32.01 -33.45 29.63
C PRO A 659 33.50 -33.03 29.47
N PRO A 660 34.33 -33.17 30.51
CA PRO A 660 35.73 -32.78 30.46
C PRO A 660 36.54 -33.68 29.53
N GLU A 661 37.52 -33.09 28.84
CA GLU A 661 38.52 -33.84 28.06
C GLU A 661 39.46 -34.61 29.00
N ALA A 662 39.71 -35.88 28.68
CA ALA A 662 40.63 -36.73 29.42
C ALA A 662 42.02 -36.71 28.76
N ASP A 663 42.98 -36.13 29.46
CA ASP A 663 44.36 -35.94 29.01
C ASP A 663 45.10 -37.26 28.71
N ARG A 664 45.71 -37.36 27.52
CA ARG A 664 46.71 -38.38 27.17
C ARG A 664 47.73 -37.84 26.16
N THR A 665 48.97 -37.73 26.63
CA THR A 665 50.17 -37.40 25.85
C THR A 665 50.58 -38.48 24.86
N GLU A 666 51.38 -38.08 23.87
CA GLU A 666 52.03 -38.93 22.87
C GLU A 666 52.97 -39.99 23.50
N HIS A 667 53.17 -41.12 22.82
CA HIS A 667 54.50 -41.72 22.69
C HIS A 667 54.61 -42.65 21.47
N VAL A 668 55.83 -42.73 20.91
CA VAL A 668 56.17 -43.40 19.64
C VAL A 668 56.77 -44.80 19.87
N ALA A 669 56.47 -45.76 18.97
CA ALA A 669 57.29 -46.94 18.70
C ALA A 669 57.02 -47.53 17.30
N ASP A 670 58.08 -47.97 16.59
CA ASP A 670 58.01 -48.73 15.33
C ASP A 670 57.64 -50.21 15.54
N GLY A 671 57.15 -50.89 14.50
CA GLY A 671 56.89 -52.34 14.55
C GLY A 671 56.46 -52.97 13.21
N SER A 672 57.39 -53.60 12.50
CA SER A 672 57.20 -54.35 11.24
C SER A 672 56.25 -55.57 11.34
N SER A 673 55.51 -55.92 10.28
CA SER A 673 55.83 -57.08 9.39
C SER A 673 54.66 -57.64 8.54
N ALA A 674 55.01 -58.08 7.33
CA ALA A 674 54.56 -59.29 6.58
C ALA A 674 53.06 -59.75 6.48
N CYS A 675 52.63 -59.87 5.22
CA CYS A 675 51.97 -61.03 4.57
C CYS A 675 50.55 -61.53 4.94
N CYS A 676 49.70 -61.58 3.89
CA CYS A 676 48.84 -62.68 3.41
C CYS A 676 48.02 -63.57 4.38
N GLY A 677 46.71 -63.67 4.10
CA GLY A 677 45.82 -64.72 4.57
C GLY A 677 44.40 -64.52 4.01
N GLU A 678 43.69 -65.61 3.66
CA GLU A 678 42.35 -65.58 3.07
C GLU A 678 41.27 -66.14 4.03
N SER A 679 40.00 -65.95 3.65
CA SER A 679 38.82 -66.78 3.95
C SER A 679 38.33 -66.98 5.41
N GLU A 680 37.02 -66.71 5.58
CA GLU A 680 36.06 -67.47 6.43
C GLU A 680 36.21 -67.34 7.98
N GLU A 681 35.16 -67.46 8.82
CA GLU A 681 33.74 -67.76 8.57
C GLU A 681 32.77 -67.11 9.62
N ARG A 682 31.53 -66.83 9.19
CA ARG A 682 30.22 -66.94 9.91
C ARG A 682 29.82 -66.14 11.18
N GLN A 683 28.48 -65.98 11.25
CA GLN A 683 27.57 -65.89 12.43
C GLN A 683 27.49 -64.60 13.28
N ARG A 684 26.47 -63.79 12.96
CA ARG A 684 25.26 -63.51 13.78
C ARG A 684 24.12 -63.20 12.78
N ALA A 685 23.08 -64.04 12.68
CA ALA A 685 21.98 -64.23 13.64
C ALA A 685 20.94 -63.10 13.51
N GLU A 686 20.10 -63.23 12.47
CA GLU A 686 18.74 -62.69 12.39
C GLU A 686 17.80 -63.90 12.52
N ASP A 687 16.73 -63.75 13.29
CA ASP A 687 15.49 -64.57 13.34
C ASP A 687 14.37 -63.51 13.47
N GLU A 688 13.31 -63.41 12.64
CA GLU A 688 12.16 -64.33 12.43
C GLU A 688 11.20 -64.38 13.65
N GLU A 689 9.86 -64.39 13.53
CA GLU A 689 8.94 -64.38 12.35
C GLU A 689 8.08 -63.07 12.35
N GLU A 690 6.74 -62.92 12.21
CA GLU A 690 5.51 -63.74 12.10
C GLU A 690 4.54 -63.09 11.04
N ASP A 691 3.63 -63.84 10.42
CA ASP A 691 2.82 -63.48 9.24
C ASP A 691 1.37 -62.94 9.47
N GLY A 692 0.66 -62.61 8.36
CA GLY A 692 -0.82 -62.51 8.30
C GLY A 692 -1.43 -62.10 6.94
N GLU A 693 -1.99 -63.06 6.17
CA GLU A 693 -2.56 -62.88 4.80
C GLU A 693 -4.11 -62.87 4.70
N GLY A 694 -4.66 -62.57 3.50
CA GLY A 694 -6.08 -62.69 3.02
C GLY A 694 -6.63 -61.37 2.40
N SER A 695 -7.24 -61.22 1.20
CA SER A 695 -8.15 -61.99 0.30
C SER A 695 -9.67 -61.81 0.62
N GLU A 696 -10.64 -61.83 -0.32
CA GLU A 696 -10.69 -61.85 -1.82
C GLU A 696 -10.94 -60.41 -2.38
N GLU A 697 -11.60 -59.99 -3.49
CA GLU A 697 -12.27 -60.43 -4.77
C GLU A 697 -12.27 -59.13 -5.70
N GLU A 698 -12.42 -58.99 -7.04
CA GLU A 698 -13.13 -59.57 -8.21
C GLU A 698 -14.66 -59.25 -8.32
N VAL A 699 -15.28 -58.85 -9.47
CA VAL A 699 -14.82 -58.64 -10.88
C VAL A 699 -14.69 -57.13 -11.27
N GLU A 700 -15.23 -56.43 -12.30
CA GLU A 700 -16.16 -56.56 -13.47
C GLU A 700 -15.63 -55.62 -14.63
N GLU A 701 -15.45 -56.03 -15.90
CA GLU A 701 -16.31 -55.90 -17.13
C GLU A 701 -17.16 -54.60 -17.28
N GLU A 702 -16.90 -53.67 -18.21
CA GLU A 702 -16.97 -53.64 -19.70
C GLU A 702 -18.38 -53.63 -20.33
N GLU A 703 -18.75 -52.52 -20.99
CA GLU A 703 -19.47 -52.55 -22.28
C GLU A 703 -19.33 -51.21 -23.07
N LYS A 704 -19.76 -51.21 -24.34
CA LYS A 704 -19.68 -50.10 -25.33
C LYS A 704 -21.04 -49.90 -26.03
N GLU A 705 -21.06 -49.02 -27.04
CA GLU A 705 -22.16 -48.75 -27.99
C GLU A 705 -23.29 -47.86 -27.42
N GLU A 706 -24.03 -47.08 -28.22
CA GLU A 706 -23.75 -46.51 -29.55
C GLU A 706 -24.42 -45.12 -29.65
N GLY A 707 -24.12 -44.33 -30.71
CA GLY A 707 -24.71 -42.99 -30.89
C GLY A 707 -24.56 -42.47 -32.32
N GLY A 708 -25.56 -42.77 -33.16
CA GLY A 708 -25.51 -42.57 -34.61
C GLY A 708 -25.74 -41.15 -35.15
N GLU A 709 -25.53 -41.00 -36.45
CA GLU A 709 -25.69 -39.76 -37.21
C GLU A 709 -27.16 -39.34 -37.43
N ALA A 710 -27.40 -38.04 -37.54
CA ALA A 710 -28.51 -37.46 -38.29
C ALA A 710 -28.08 -36.12 -38.91
N LYS A 711 -28.76 -35.69 -39.98
CA LYS A 711 -28.22 -34.74 -40.99
C LYS A 711 -29.09 -33.50 -41.23
N ASP A 712 -28.44 -32.46 -41.77
CA ASP A 712 -28.91 -31.40 -42.68
C ASP A 712 -30.23 -30.65 -42.30
N SER A 713 -30.27 -29.32 -42.33
CA SER A 713 -30.41 -28.57 -43.61
C SER A 713 -30.37 -27.04 -43.43
N ALA A 714 -30.59 -26.31 -44.54
CA ALA A 714 -30.53 -24.84 -44.74
C ALA A 714 -31.52 -24.00 -43.87
N GLY A 715 -31.50 -22.67 -43.88
CA GLY A 715 -30.80 -21.70 -44.75
C GLY A 715 -31.15 -20.24 -44.41
N ASP A 716 -30.92 -19.33 -45.37
CA ASP A 716 -31.29 -17.91 -45.43
C ASP A 716 -30.59 -17.01 -44.36
N GLU A 717 -29.87 -15.91 -44.65
CA GLU A 717 -29.97 -14.77 -45.59
C GLU A 717 -30.81 -13.57 -45.07
N GLU A 718 -30.31 -12.36 -45.37
CA GLU A 718 -30.84 -11.02 -45.01
C GLU A 718 -30.83 -10.69 -43.48
N GLU A 719 -30.67 -9.44 -43.01
CA GLU A 719 -30.64 -8.12 -43.68
C GLU A 719 -29.63 -7.17 -42.95
N GLU A 720 -29.05 -6.19 -43.64
CA GLU A 720 -28.38 -5.04 -43.00
C GLU A 720 -29.43 -3.95 -42.65
N ASP A 721 -29.28 -3.20 -41.55
CA ASP A 721 -28.90 -1.76 -41.58
C ASP A 721 -29.02 -1.01 -40.22
N GLU A 722 -28.48 0.22 -40.19
CA GLU A 722 -28.78 1.38 -39.35
C GLU A 722 -29.18 1.23 -37.86
N LYS A 723 -28.25 1.65 -36.99
CA LYS A 723 -28.32 3.05 -36.46
C LYS A 723 -27.01 3.55 -35.84
N ASN A 724 -26.58 4.73 -36.28
CA ASN A 724 -25.40 5.47 -35.79
C ASN A 724 -25.68 6.98 -35.83
N LYS A 725 -24.95 7.81 -35.05
CA LYS A 725 -25.34 9.19 -34.58
C LYS A 725 -26.49 9.12 -33.54
N ILE A 726 -26.77 10.08 -32.63
CA ILE A 726 -26.44 11.50 -32.32
C ILE A 726 -26.30 11.58 -30.76
N CYS A 727 -25.65 12.50 -30.01
CA CYS A 727 -24.99 13.82 -30.17
C CYS A 727 -23.44 13.69 -30.23
N GLU A 728 -22.53 14.66 -30.06
CA GLU A 728 -22.40 16.00 -29.40
C GLU A 728 -22.17 16.04 -27.87
#